data_AF-A0A2D5X3R4-F1
#
_entry.id   AF-A0A2D5X3R4-F1
#
_cell.length_a   1.000
_cell.length_b   1.000
_cell.length_c   1.000
_cell.angle_alpha   90.00
_cell.angle_beta   90.00
_cell.angle_gamma   90.00
#
_symmetry.space_group_name_H-M   'P 1'
#
loop_
_entity.id
_entity.type
_entity.pdbx_description
1 polymer ?
#
loop_
_entity_poly.entity_id
_entity_poly.type
_entity_poly.pdbx_seq_one_letter_code
_entity_poly.pdbx_strand_id
1 'polypeptide(L)'
;MALAAAFLTAPLQAQKWGPWQVIGAFDHPEGAKNLERAHNPERSLGGMQFGRAGPRFGAVNRGTHGSSLDWMPLPGGSEQLDVGEIDFLQVLTPPAKAPKWADTAAAYLYRTVEARVDRVVSIHVGSDDGMRLWLNGKLLRDDPFDRELNPREGALELKLGKGTNHLLVKVVNSGGSWKFRLSAFWDLPTQAINSAVEKGVNYLLNNQLLDGSWGEWRHLRPGSVAMRTYTLLRSGVHPGHPVIQRARAFILNHDNDATYVASAKILALAAMDQKGDRLRIKRLIDGLLDNRAENGLFEYSIGGYNSHLEEDLSNSLLAALALRAADQVGVKASKRGWEDLARGTLLCQGPSDGVPRTGLDVEARGFRYRPDTWETSSMTTAGVSILEIYLQHAGRRGASRFTGPAQAGVRAGKEWLRRHFSWDSNVGQSNGAHHYFSVYGMERVGSLLGTTVVADRDWYGEGARKLIAWQRPDGTWPEDVPLGTELALLFLGRATAYSPKGEAVSDSRGWFSDSDTADFNLRASGDTPLTLWVDGISASKLSDLEWEGEAGDGLRVAKVQYYAQRDTPGSKIHLIASLDHDAQRASGLTRFAAQHRFPANGTWIIHSRMLCHRQPAEEGLVPEEVELLSASLEVTLEDVVTAEQLLYSVQAQENLVRGTGVKATATSQIEGEECAKAVDGLYTTRWHCAITDLDPKLTLVFPRALRGRRILLSHGWPRPRYSQSQRPLRVEVFINGKLDRTIEMDPDAMSKTEIDLGRSRSIRQLELRVTEAHYGRVGASPLGFSEVEILR
;
A
#
# COMPACT_ATOMS: atom_id res chain seq x y z
N MET A 1 6.56 33.44 4.32
CA MET A 1 7.62 34.49 4.40
C MET A 1 8.49 34.21 5.61
N ALA A 2 9.76 34.66 5.54
CA ALA A 2 10.87 34.55 6.49
C ALA A 2 11.75 33.29 6.39
N LEU A 3 12.81 33.43 5.58
CA LEU A 3 13.99 32.59 5.51
C LEU A 3 14.73 32.53 6.85
N ALA A 4 15.22 31.34 7.22
CA ALA A 4 16.48 31.20 7.92
C ALA A 4 17.40 30.32 7.06
N ALA A 5 18.45 30.94 6.53
CA ALA A 5 19.48 30.31 5.71
C ALA A 5 20.22 29.24 6.53
N ALA A 6 19.86 27.97 6.33
CA ALA A 6 20.75 26.87 6.62
C ALA A 6 21.85 26.87 5.55
N PHE A 7 23.10 27.09 5.96
CA PHE A 7 24.28 26.88 5.13
C PHE A 7 24.13 25.55 4.38
N LEU A 8 24.06 25.63 3.05
CA LEU A 8 24.23 24.49 2.14
C LEU A 8 25.68 24.01 2.23
N THR A 9 26.06 23.36 3.33
CA THR A 9 27.13 22.39 3.26
C THR A 9 26.59 21.24 2.42
N ALA A 10 27.09 21.07 1.20
CA ALA A 10 26.87 19.85 0.44
C ALA A 10 27.05 18.65 1.39
N PRO A 11 26.16 17.64 1.39
CA PRO A 11 26.29 16.51 2.29
C PRO A 11 27.67 15.91 2.07
N LEU A 12 28.54 16.02 3.08
CA LEU A 12 29.86 15.39 3.04
C LEU A 12 29.62 13.91 2.73
N GLN A 13 30.21 13.41 1.64
CA GLN A 13 30.07 12.00 1.25
C GLN A 13 30.39 11.11 2.46
N ALA A 14 29.44 10.26 2.84
CA ALA A 14 29.52 9.50 4.07
C ALA A 14 30.49 8.29 3.98
N GLN A 15 31.05 8.03 2.80
CA GLN A 15 32.20 7.17 2.55
C GLN A 15 33.01 7.68 1.34
N LYS A 16 34.32 7.47 1.34
CA LYS A 16 35.23 7.82 0.25
C LYS A 16 35.89 6.57 -0.31
N TRP A 17 35.87 6.37 -1.63
CA TRP A 17 36.51 5.22 -2.27
C TRP A 17 37.91 5.56 -2.75
N GLY A 18 38.91 4.75 -2.41
CA GLY A 18 40.26 4.86 -2.94
C GLY A 18 40.33 4.41 -4.40
N PRO A 19 41.33 4.82 -5.18
CA PRO A 19 41.49 4.37 -6.56
C PRO A 19 41.73 2.85 -6.61
N TRP A 20 41.27 2.21 -7.68
CA TRP A 20 41.57 0.81 -7.95
C TRP A 20 43.06 0.62 -8.26
N GLN A 21 43.62 -0.45 -7.69
CA GLN A 21 44.91 -1.02 -8.01
C GLN A 21 44.66 -2.37 -8.68
N VAL A 22 45.45 -2.71 -9.70
CA VAL A 22 45.37 -3.99 -10.41
C VAL A 22 46.73 -4.68 -10.39
N ILE A 23 46.73 -6.02 -10.32
CA ILE A 23 47.91 -6.84 -10.50
C ILE A 23 47.56 -8.12 -11.24
N GLY A 24 48.34 -8.47 -12.26
CA GLY A 24 48.10 -9.63 -13.12
C GLY A 24 48.93 -9.53 -14.41
N ALA A 25 48.94 -10.55 -15.26
CA ALA A 25 48.26 -11.84 -15.13
C ALA A 25 49.09 -12.88 -14.35
N PHE A 26 48.45 -13.62 -13.44
CA PHE A 26 49.01 -14.80 -12.79
C PHE A 26 48.63 -16.07 -13.54
N ASP A 27 49.56 -17.04 -13.62
CA ASP A 27 49.32 -18.34 -14.26
C ASP A 27 48.27 -19.15 -13.49
N HIS A 28 47.14 -19.44 -14.15
CA HIS A 28 45.98 -20.07 -13.53
C HIS A 28 45.33 -21.10 -14.49
N PRO A 29 46.05 -22.19 -14.80
CA PRO A 29 45.73 -23.12 -15.89
C PRO A 29 44.37 -23.84 -15.76
N GLU A 30 43.78 -23.84 -14.57
CA GLU A 30 42.51 -24.51 -14.28
C GLU A 30 41.29 -23.61 -14.55
N GLY A 31 41.49 -22.34 -14.90
CA GLY A 31 40.42 -21.37 -15.12
C GLY A 31 39.49 -21.25 -13.91
N ALA A 32 38.22 -20.93 -14.14
CA ALA A 32 37.23 -20.76 -13.07
C ALA A 32 36.98 -22.03 -12.22
N LYS A 33 37.41 -23.21 -12.70
CA LYS A 33 37.23 -24.49 -12.00
C LYS A 33 38.06 -24.63 -10.72
N ASN A 34 39.08 -23.79 -10.51
CA ASN A 34 39.89 -23.80 -9.28
C ASN A 34 40.12 -22.39 -8.71
N LEU A 35 39.02 -21.73 -8.32
CA LEU A 35 39.12 -20.43 -7.64
C LEU A 35 39.93 -20.44 -6.33
N GLU A 36 40.04 -21.60 -5.66
CA GLU A 36 40.77 -21.73 -4.40
C GLU A 36 42.29 -21.62 -4.54
N ARG A 37 42.84 -21.83 -5.74
CA ARG A 37 44.29 -21.70 -5.99
C ARG A 37 44.77 -20.28 -5.71
N ALA A 38 45.38 -20.09 -4.54
CA ALA A 38 45.78 -18.80 -4.03
C ALA A 38 47.05 -18.26 -4.68
N HIS A 39 47.01 -16.99 -5.09
CA HIS A 39 48.20 -16.23 -5.49
C HIS A 39 48.66 -15.28 -4.37
N ASN A 40 49.81 -14.63 -4.55
CA ASN A 40 50.41 -13.76 -3.53
C ASN A 40 49.47 -12.70 -2.92
N PRO A 41 48.54 -12.05 -3.67
CA PRO A 41 47.55 -11.15 -3.08
C PRO A 41 46.69 -11.78 -1.99
N GLU A 42 46.24 -13.03 -2.17
CA GLU A 42 45.41 -13.75 -1.17
C GLU A 42 46.20 -14.07 0.10
N ARG A 43 47.51 -14.32 -0.02
CA ARG A 43 48.40 -14.55 1.14
C ARG A 43 48.54 -13.30 2.02
N SER A 44 48.19 -12.12 1.48
CA SER A 44 48.26 -10.83 2.18
C SER A 44 46.95 -10.41 2.84
N LEU A 45 45.89 -11.24 2.81
CA LEU A 45 44.57 -10.93 3.38
C LEU A 45 44.63 -10.55 4.86
N GLY A 46 45.57 -11.11 5.64
CA GLY A 46 45.77 -10.73 7.04
C GLY A 46 46.17 -9.25 7.23
N GLY A 47 46.89 -8.66 6.27
CA GLY A 47 47.23 -7.23 6.25
C GLY A 47 46.11 -6.34 5.71
N MET A 48 45.05 -6.93 5.16
CA MET A 48 43.86 -6.26 4.64
C MET A 48 42.66 -6.40 5.58
N GLN A 49 42.89 -6.70 6.86
CA GLN A 49 41.85 -6.60 7.88
C GLN A 49 41.46 -5.14 8.11
N PHE A 50 40.27 -4.92 8.65
CA PHE A 50 39.76 -3.60 8.98
C PHE A 50 40.79 -2.73 9.75
N GLY A 51 41.02 -1.50 9.28
CA GLY A 51 41.95 -0.54 9.89
C GLY A 51 43.45 -0.86 9.74
N ARG A 52 43.83 -1.88 8.96
CA ARG A 52 45.24 -2.20 8.70
C ARG A 52 45.79 -1.40 7.50
N ALA A 53 47.07 -1.58 7.21
CA ALA A 53 47.76 -0.82 6.16
C ALA A 53 47.44 -1.30 4.72
N GLY A 54 46.90 -2.52 4.54
CA GLY A 54 46.65 -3.11 3.22
C GLY A 54 47.86 -3.87 2.65
N PRO A 55 47.89 -4.13 1.33
CA PRO A 55 48.99 -4.82 0.66
C PRO A 55 50.27 -3.99 0.62
N ARG A 56 51.41 -4.67 0.48
CA ARG A 56 52.70 -4.02 0.20
C ARG A 56 52.83 -3.79 -1.30
N PHE A 57 52.86 -2.53 -1.71
CA PHE A 57 53.26 -2.10 -3.05
C PHE A 57 54.77 -2.25 -3.23
N GLY A 58 55.27 -2.55 -4.44
CA GLY A 58 56.70 -2.73 -4.70
C GLY A 58 57.22 -4.15 -4.46
N ALA A 59 56.34 -5.12 -4.18
CA ALA A 59 56.73 -6.51 -3.96
C ALA A 59 56.89 -7.24 -5.30
N VAL A 60 57.97 -8.01 -5.46
CA VAL A 60 58.18 -8.84 -6.67
C VAL A 60 57.23 -10.03 -6.65
N ASN A 61 56.24 -10.03 -7.54
CA ASN A 61 55.33 -11.16 -7.75
C ASN A 61 55.66 -11.88 -9.05
N ARG A 62 55.53 -13.22 -9.07
CA ARG A 62 55.75 -14.01 -10.29
C ARG A 62 54.43 -14.16 -11.05
N GLY A 63 54.37 -13.59 -12.25
CA GLY A 63 53.24 -13.68 -13.18
C GLY A 63 53.37 -14.82 -14.19
N THR A 64 52.48 -14.81 -15.19
CA THR A 64 52.51 -15.75 -16.31
C THR A 64 53.87 -15.71 -17.03
N HIS A 65 54.33 -16.89 -17.46
CA HIS A 65 55.60 -17.05 -18.19
C HIS A 65 56.85 -16.46 -17.51
N GLY A 66 56.84 -16.33 -16.18
CA GLY A 66 58.00 -15.82 -15.42
C GLY A 66 58.14 -14.29 -15.41
N SER A 67 57.10 -13.56 -15.81
CA SER A 67 57.02 -12.10 -15.66
C SER A 67 57.11 -11.67 -14.20
N SER A 68 57.67 -10.47 -13.95
CA SER A 68 57.63 -9.81 -12.64
C SER A 68 56.43 -8.87 -12.61
N LEU A 69 55.56 -9.00 -11.61
CA LEU A 69 54.36 -8.20 -11.44
C LEU A 69 54.45 -7.36 -10.17
N ASP A 70 53.93 -6.15 -10.23
CA ASP A 70 53.61 -5.31 -9.08
C ASP A 70 52.21 -4.71 -9.27
N TRP A 71 51.63 -4.21 -8.19
CA TRP A 71 50.39 -3.47 -8.22
C TRP A 71 50.57 -2.16 -9.00
N MET A 72 49.63 -1.89 -9.91
CA MET A 72 49.58 -0.63 -10.65
C MET A 72 48.20 0.04 -10.49
N PRO A 73 48.13 1.38 -10.42
CA PRO A 73 46.85 2.07 -10.44
C PRO A 73 46.14 1.84 -11.77
N LEU A 74 44.81 1.65 -11.74
CA LEU A 74 44.05 1.61 -12.99
C LEU A 74 44.13 2.97 -13.72
N PRO A 75 44.35 2.98 -15.05
CA PRO A 75 44.32 4.19 -15.85
C PRO A 75 43.00 4.96 -15.67
N GLY A 76 43.08 6.27 -15.41
CA GLY A 76 41.89 7.12 -15.17
C GLY A 76 41.43 7.20 -13.70
N GLY A 77 42.10 6.50 -12.78
CA GLY A 77 42.08 6.68 -11.31
C GLY A 77 40.91 7.46 -10.71
N SER A 78 39.71 6.87 -10.69
CA SER A 78 38.52 7.50 -10.13
C SER A 78 38.27 7.06 -8.67
N GLU A 79 38.00 8.01 -7.80
CA GLU A 79 37.52 7.81 -6.42
C GLU A 79 36.00 7.53 -6.37
N GLN A 80 35.36 7.31 -7.53
CA GLN A 80 33.97 6.90 -7.62
C GLN A 80 33.80 5.41 -7.33
N LEU A 81 32.60 5.03 -6.89
CA LEU A 81 32.23 3.64 -6.67
C LEU A 81 32.28 2.86 -8.00
N ASP A 82 31.53 3.34 -9.01
CA ASP A 82 31.49 2.77 -10.35
C ASP A 82 32.49 3.51 -11.25
N VAL A 83 33.38 2.76 -11.89
CA VAL A 83 34.37 3.29 -12.83
C VAL A 83 34.13 2.77 -14.26
N GLY A 84 32.97 2.16 -14.50
CA GLY A 84 32.66 1.43 -15.72
C GLY A 84 33.22 0.02 -15.72
N GLU A 85 33.21 -0.61 -16.88
CA GLU A 85 33.78 -1.94 -17.10
C GLU A 85 35.31 -1.86 -17.10
N ILE A 86 35.96 -2.74 -16.34
CA ILE A 86 37.40 -2.92 -16.31
C ILE A 86 37.73 -4.12 -17.20
N ASP A 87 38.29 -3.86 -18.37
CA ASP A 87 38.75 -4.87 -19.32
C ASP A 87 40.24 -5.20 -19.07
N PHE A 88 40.50 -6.38 -18.50
CA PHE A 88 41.85 -6.83 -18.14
C PHE A 88 42.76 -6.99 -19.36
N LEU A 89 42.21 -7.24 -20.55
CA LEU A 89 43.01 -7.31 -21.78
C LEU A 89 43.51 -5.93 -22.23
N GLN A 90 42.83 -4.85 -21.80
CA GLN A 90 43.21 -3.48 -22.09
C GLN A 90 44.10 -2.86 -21.00
N VAL A 91 43.92 -3.25 -19.73
CA VAL A 91 44.63 -2.63 -18.61
C VAL A 91 45.90 -3.37 -18.18
N LEU A 92 46.04 -4.67 -18.47
CA LEU A 92 47.24 -5.44 -18.15
C LEU A 92 48.22 -5.45 -19.33
N THR A 93 49.51 -5.50 -19.02
CA THR A 93 50.56 -5.57 -20.05
C THR A 93 50.85 -7.03 -20.41
N PRO A 94 50.76 -7.43 -21.69
CA PRO A 94 51.06 -8.80 -22.11
C PRO A 94 52.56 -9.12 -21.95
N PRO A 95 52.93 -10.35 -21.52
CA PRO A 95 54.32 -10.78 -21.48
C PRO A 95 54.93 -10.86 -22.88
N ALA A 96 56.21 -10.48 -23.02
CA ALA A 96 56.94 -10.62 -24.27
C ALA A 96 57.03 -12.11 -24.66
N LYS A 97 56.35 -12.50 -25.76
CA LYS A 97 56.29 -13.86 -26.35
C LYS A 97 55.28 -14.84 -25.73
N ALA A 98 54.10 -14.37 -25.32
CA ALA A 98 53.02 -15.23 -24.85
C ALA A 98 51.67 -14.92 -25.57
N PRO A 99 51.37 -15.55 -26.72
CA PRO A 99 50.18 -15.24 -27.52
C PRO A 99 48.84 -15.63 -26.84
N LYS A 100 48.90 -16.39 -25.74
CA LYS A 100 47.76 -16.90 -24.97
C LYS A 100 47.87 -16.57 -23.48
N TRP A 101 48.56 -15.47 -23.16
CA TRP A 101 48.89 -15.08 -21.78
C TRP A 101 47.66 -14.86 -20.88
N ALA A 102 46.49 -14.63 -21.48
CA ALA A 102 45.24 -14.38 -20.79
C ALA A 102 44.29 -15.59 -20.79
N ASP A 103 44.48 -16.61 -21.64
CA ASP A 103 43.49 -17.70 -21.84
C ASP A 103 43.11 -18.41 -20.53
N THR A 104 44.09 -18.62 -19.65
CA THR A 104 43.89 -19.23 -18.32
C THR A 104 44.73 -18.48 -17.28
N ALA A 105 44.22 -17.32 -16.87
CA ALA A 105 44.96 -16.37 -16.05
C ALA A 105 44.11 -15.85 -14.90
N ALA A 106 44.76 -15.31 -13.86
CA ALA A 106 44.09 -14.58 -12.79
C ALA A 106 44.61 -13.15 -12.67
N ALA A 107 43.73 -12.23 -12.30
CA ALA A 107 44.04 -10.84 -12.00
C ALA A 107 43.38 -10.48 -10.67
N TYR A 108 43.99 -9.54 -9.96
CA TYR A 108 43.45 -9.02 -8.72
C TYR A 108 43.22 -7.53 -8.82
N LEU A 109 42.12 -7.09 -8.23
CA LEU A 109 41.78 -5.69 -8.02
C LEU A 109 41.76 -5.41 -6.52
N TYR A 110 42.34 -4.29 -6.11
CA TYR A 110 42.37 -3.83 -4.73
C TYR A 110 41.99 -2.35 -4.63
N ARG A 111 41.17 -2.00 -3.64
CA ARG A 111 40.97 -0.59 -3.24
C ARG A 111 40.61 -0.47 -1.77
N THR A 112 40.80 0.71 -1.22
CA THR A 112 40.30 1.06 0.11
C THR A 112 38.93 1.74 0.05
N VAL A 113 38.18 1.66 1.15
CA VAL A 113 36.95 2.43 1.37
C VAL A 113 37.00 3.04 2.76
N GLU A 114 37.08 4.36 2.82
CA GLU A 114 37.09 5.12 4.08
C GLU A 114 35.65 5.48 4.46
N ALA A 115 35.11 4.86 5.51
CA ALA A 115 33.75 5.13 5.98
C ALA A 115 33.77 6.00 7.24
N ARG A 116 32.95 7.06 7.28
CA ARG A 116 32.93 7.98 8.44
C ARG A 116 32.13 7.44 9.64
N VAL A 117 31.23 6.51 9.36
CA VAL A 117 30.36 5.81 10.31
C VAL A 117 30.21 4.36 9.85
N ASP A 118 29.87 3.48 10.78
CA ASP A 118 29.46 2.12 10.44
C ASP A 118 28.25 2.17 9.52
N ARG A 119 28.32 1.43 8.41
CA ARG A 119 27.24 1.45 7.42
C ARG A 119 27.26 0.24 6.50
N VAL A 120 26.13 0.03 5.84
CA VAL A 120 26.00 -0.94 4.75
C VAL A 120 25.97 -0.18 3.42
N VAL A 121 26.70 -0.67 2.42
CA VAL A 121 26.67 -0.16 1.05
C VAL A 121 26.31 -1.30 0.11
N SER A 122 25.20 -1.13 -0.61
CA SER A 122 24.71 -2.12 -1.57
C SER A 122 25.29 -1.85 -2.96
N ILE A 123 25.81 -2.90 -3.60
CA ILE A 123 26.50 -2.83 -4.88
C ILE A 123 26.03 -3.97 -5.81
N HIS A 124 26.20 -3.78 -7.12
CA HIS A 124 26.28 -4.89 -8.07
C HIS A 124 27.74 -5.18 -8.34
N VAL A 125 28.11 -6.47 -8.38
CA VAL A 125 29.45 -6.90 -8.71
C VAL A 125 29.43 -8.11 -9.65
N GLY A 126 30.21 -8.05 -10.72
CA GLY A 126 30.28 -9.12 -11.69
C GLY A 126 31.61 -9.19 -12.41
N SER A 127 31.83 -10.34 -13.04
CA SER A 127 32.95 -10.67 -13.91
C SER A 127 32.45 -11.46 -15.13
N ASP A 128 33.29 -11.54 -16.17
CA ASP A 128 33.10 -12.53 -17.25
C ASP A 128 33.22 -13.94 -16.66
N ASP A 129 34.42 -14.41 -16.31
CA ASP A 129 34.58 -15.75 -15.73
C ASP A 129 34.56 -15.74 -14.18
N GLY A 130 35.19 -16.72 -13.54
CA GLY A 130 35.09 -16.93 -12.10
C GLY A 130 35.67 -15.78 -11.26
N MET A 131 35.03 -15.49 -10.12
CA MET A 131 35.43 -14.39 -9.24
C MET A 131 35.36 -14.74 -7.75
N ARG A 132 36.29 -14.18 -6.98
CA ARG A 132 36.22 -14.13 -5.51
C ARG A 132 36.31 -12.69 -5.02
N LEU A 133 35.55 -12.35 -3.98
CA LEU A 133 35.57 -11.02 -3.37
C LEU A 133 35.71 -11.12 -1.85
N TRP A 134 36.63 -10.34 -1.31
CA TRP A 134 36.88 -10.21 0.13
C TRP A 134 36.68 -8.78 0.59
N LEU A 135 36.05 -8.62 1.75
CA LEU A 135 35.99 -7.37 2.50
C LEU A 135 36.69 -7.57 3.84
N ASN A 136 37.66 -6.71 4.15
CA ASN A 136 38.39 -6.73 5.41
C ASN A 136 39.01 -8.11 5.73
N GLY A 137 39.52 -8.80 4.71
CA GLY A 137 40.12 -10.14 4.84
C GLY A 137 39.10 -11.29 4.90
N LYS A 138 37.80 -11.02 4.94
CA LYS A 138 36.74 -12.03 4.97
C LYS A 138 36.15 -12.26 3.58
N LEU A 139 36.10 -13.51 3.14
CA LEU A 139 35.45 -13.89 1.88
C LEU A 139 33.96 -13.58 1.96
N LEU A 140 33.46 -12.82 0.98
CA LEU A 140 32.05 -12.44 0.85
C LEU A 140 31.35 -13.14 -0.32
N ARG A 141 32.08 -13.45 -1.39
CA ARG A 141 31.52 -14.04 -2.62
C ARG A 141 32.54 -14.95 -3.29
N ASP A 142 32.04 -16.07 -3.81
CA ASP A 142 32.82 -17.11 -4.48
C ASP A 142 31.99 -17.68 -5.64
N ASP A 143 32.33 -17.31 -6.88
CA ASP A 143 31.57 -17.64 -8.10
C ASP A 143 32.41 -18.56 -9.03
N PRO A 144 32.49 -19.88 -8.78
CA PRO A 144 33.43 -20.80 -9.48
C PRO A 144 32.88 -21.32 -10.82
N PHE A 145 32.42 -20.42 -11.69
CA PHE A 145 31.82 -20.78 -12.98
C PHE A 145 32.15 -19.76 -14.07
N ASP A 146 32.22 -20.25 -15.31
CA ASP A 146 32.43 -19.45 -16.53
C ASP A 146 31.12 -18.75 -16.91
N ARG A 147 31.15 -17.45 -17.25
CA ARG A 147 29.97 -16.67 -17.65
C ARG A 147 30.34 -15.43 -18.48
N GLU A 148 29.33 -14.61 -18.80
CA GLU A 148 29.54 -13.26 -19.31
C GLU A 148 29.24 -12.24 -18.21
N LEU A 149 29.92 -11.09 -18.25
CA LEU A 149 29.65 -9.98 -17.35
C LEU A 149 28.22 -9.46 -17.53
N ASN A 150 27.39 -9.67 -16.52
CA ASN A 150 26.06 -9.07 -16.44
C ASN A 150 26.03 -7.96 -15.36
N PRO A 151 25.89 -6.68 -15.74
CA PRO A 151 25.88 -5.56 -14.78
C PRO A 151 24.60 -5.48 -13.94
N ARG A 152 23.61 -6.33 -14.20
CA ARG A 152 22.34 -6.44 -13.46
C ARG A 152 22.32 -7.57 -12.45
N GLU A 153 23.38 -8.37 -12.36
CA GLU A 153 23.46 -9.49 -11.43
C GLU A 153 24.55 -9.29 -10.39
N GLY A 154 24.54 -10.15 -9.38
CA GLY A 154 25.57 -10.15 -8.35
C GLY A 154 25.41 -9.04 -7.32
N ALA A 155 24.18 -8.75 -6.91
CA ALA A 155 23.94 -7.79 -5.84
C ALA A 155 24.56 -8.28 -4.52
N LEU A 156 25.23 -7.39 -3.79
CA LEU A 156 25.94 -7.69 -2.55
C LEU A 156 25.90 -6.48 -1.60
N GLU A 157 25.86 -6.75 -0.31
CA GLU A 157 25.99 -5.73 0.74
C GLU A 157 27.40 -5.73 1.34
N LEU A 158 28.09 -4.60 1.25
CA LEU A 158 29.36 -4.36 1.94
C LEU A 158 29.11 -3.74 3.31
N LYS A 159 29.43 -4.48 4.38
CA LYS A 159 29.37 -4.00 5.75
C LYS A 159 30.65 -3.27 6.12
N LEU A 160 30.64 -1.95 5.99
CA LEU A 160 31.79 -1.09 6.24
C LEU A 160 31.80 -0.65 7.71
N GLY A 161 32.93 -0.87 8.39
CA GLY A 161 33.17 -0.27 9.70
C GLY A 161 33.68 1.16 9.57
N LYS A 162 33.50 2.00 10.59
CA LYS A 162 34.05 3.36 10.67
C LYS A 162 35.57 3.36 10.59
N GLY A 163 36.12 3.90 9.51
CA GLY A 163 37.55 3.95 9.21
C GLY A 163 37.87 3.26 7.87
N THR A 164 39.11 2.80 7.73
CA THR A 164 39.59 2.18 6.49
C THR A 164 39.15 0.73 6.37
N ASN A 165 38.39 0.45 5.31
CA ASN A 165 38.02 -0.88 4.88
C ASN A 165 38.82 -1.27 3.62
N HIS A 166 39.05 -2.56 3.42
CA HIS A 166 39.82 -3.09 2.31
C HIS A 166 38.97 -4.03 1.46
N LEU A 167 38.92 -3.76 0.16
CA LEU A 167 38.24 -4.60 -0.82
C LEU A 167 39.30 -5.25 -1.71
N LEU A 168 39.28 -6.58 -1.78
CA LEU A 168 40.09 -7.37 -2.70
C LEU A 168 39.17 -8.19 -3.59
N VAL A 169 39.45 -8.23 -4.89
CA VAL A 169 38.74 -9.05 -5.85
C VAL A 169 39.76 -9.86 -6.64
N LYS A 170 39.47 -11.14 -6.86
CA LYS A 170 40.15 -12.01 -7.81
C LYS A 170 39.21 -12.26 -8.97
N VAL A 171 39.69 -12.10 -10.19
CA VAL A 171 38.97 -12.47 -11.40
C VAL A 171 39.85 -13.42 -12.19
N VAL A 172 39.32 -14.61 -12.47
CA VAL A 172 39.98 -15.64 -13.26
C VAL A 172 39.39 -15.61 -14.66
N ASN A 173 40.21 -15.81 -15.67
CA ASN A 173 39.82 -15.99 -17.07
C ASN A 173 39.91 -17.47 -17.44
N SER A 174 38.95 -17.95 -18.21
CA SER A 174 38.88 -19.27 -18.83
C SER A 174 38.89 -19.18 -20.36
N GLY A 175 38.98 -17.96 -20.92
CA GLY A 175 39.19 -17.68 -22.33
C GLY A 175 38.19 -16.64 -22.86
N GLY A 176 38.55 -15.93 -23.93
CA GLY A 176 37.68 -14.90 -24.50
C GLY A 176 37.79 -13.55 -23.77
N SER A 177 36.64 -12.92 -23.47
CA SER A 177 36.60 -11.62 -22.79
C SER A 177 37.01 -11.76 -21.32
N TRP A 178 37.70 -10.76 -20.77
CA TRP A 178 38.11 -10.77 -19.38
C TRP A 178 37.79 -9.44 -18.70
N LYS A 179 36.59 -9.35 -18.14
CA LYS A 179 36.07 -8.10 -17.60
C LYS A 179 35.60 -8.21 -16.15
N PHE A 180 35.54 -7.06 -15.49
CA PHE A 180 34.96 -6.88 -14.16
C PHE A 180 34.21 -5.55 -14.06
N ARG A 181 33.16 -5.51 -13.25
CA ARG A 181 32.51 -4.25 -12.87
C ARG A 181 31.99 -4.30 -11.44
N LEU A 182 32.14 -3.17 -10.75
CA LEU A 182 31.50 -2.89 -9.47
C LEU A 182 30.71 -1.58 -9.63
N SER A 183 29.41 -1.63 -9.39
CA SER A 183 28.51 -0.48 -9.56
C SER A 183 27.56 -0.34 -8.38
N ALA A 184 26.92 0.82 -8.26
CA ALA A 184 25.89 1.04 -7.26
C ALA A 184 24.63 0.22 -7.63
N PHE A 185 23.65 0.20 -6.74
CA PHE A 185 22.31 -0.17 -7.18
C PHE A 185 21.81 0.81 -8.25
N TRP A 186 21.02 0.28 -9.18
CA TRP A 186 20.44 1.08 -10.25
C TRP A 186 19.47 2.10 -9.64
N ASP A 187 19.37 3.27 -10.26
CA ASP A 187 18.44 4.31 -9.81
C ASP A 187 17.02 3.75 -9.68
N LEU A 188 16.45 3.89 -8.48
CA LEU A 188 15.06 3.53 -8.24
C LEU A 188 14.17 4.47 -9.06
N PRO A 189 13.25 3.95 -9.88
CA PRO A 189 12.36 4.77 -10.71
C PRO A 189 11.24 5.37 -9.85
N THR A 190 11.60 6.19 -8.86
CA THR A 190 10.74 6.65 -7.76
C THR A 190 9.45 7.32 -8.26
N GLN A 191 9.55 8.17 -9.28
CA GLN A 191 8.37 8.80 -9.88
C GLN A 191 7.43 7.79 -10.54
N ALA A 192 7.98 6.80 -11.25
CA ALA A 192 7.18 5.75 -11.88
C ALA A 192 6.56 4.81 -10.84
N ILE A 193 7.28 4.52 -9.74
CA ILE A 193 6.75 3.76 -8.60
C ILE A 193 5.56 4.50 -7.99
N ASN A 194 5.71 5.79 -7.66
CA ASN A 194 4.63 6.59 -7.08
C ASN A 194 3.42 6.65 -8.00
N SER A 195 3.63 6.90 -9.30
CA SER A 195 2.54 6.90 -10.28
C SER A 195 1.84 5.55 -10.39
N ALA A 196 2.59 4.43 -10.35
CA ALA A 196 2.00 3.09 -10.36
C ALA A 196 1.17 2.82 -9.10
N VAL A 197 1.66 3.22 -7.92
CA VAL A 197 0.92 3.12 -6.65
C VAL A 197 -0.35 3.95 -6.68
N GLU A 198 -0.27 5.22 -7.08
CA GLU A 198 -1.41 6.14 -7.18
C GLU A 198 -2.51 5.58 -8.08
N LYS A 199 -2.16 5.06 -9.26
CA LYS A 199 -3.14 4.44 -10.18
C LYS A 199 -3.85 3.24 -9.54
N GLY A 200 -3.11 2.32 -8.91
CA GLY A 200 -3.69 1.16 -8.26
C GLY A 200 -4.55 1.52 -7.04
N VAL A 201 -4.11 2.49 -6.22
CA VAL A 201 -4.90 3.04 -5.11
C VAL A 201 -6.19 3.66 -5.63
N ASN A 202 -6.11 4.53 -6.64
CA ASN A 202 -7.27 5.18 -7.25
C ASN A 202 -8.25 4.16 -7.84
N TYR A 203 -7.77 3.08 -8.45
CA TYR A 203 -8.63 1.99 -8.88
C TYR A 203 -9.42 1.40 -7.71
N LEU A 204 -8.76 1.05 -6.60
CA LEU A 204 -9.43 0.48 -5.43
C LEU A 204 -10.42 1.48 -4.79
N LEU A 205 -10.02 2.74 -4.60
CA LEU A 205 -10.90 3.78 -4.04
C LEU A 205 -12.18 3.96 -4.88
N ASN A 206 -12.03 4.03 -6.20
CA ASN A 206 -13.13 4.31 -7.12
C ASN A 206 -14.06 3.11 -7.37
N ASN A 207 -13.66 1.88 -6.98
CA ASN A 207 -14.43 0.67 -7.22
C ASN A 207 -15.13 0.11 -5.96
N GLN A 208 -15.02 0.76 -4.81
CA GLN A 208 -15.75 0.31 -3.61
C GLN A 208 -17.27 0.48 -3.82
N LEU A 209 -18.02 -0.55 -3.46
CA LEU A 209 -19.47 -0.57 -3.42
C LEU A 209 -20.01 0.16 -2.18
N LEU A 210 -21.26 0.57 -2.27
CA LEU A 210 -22.00 1.30 -1.24
C LEU A 210 -22.06 0.58 0.12
N ASP A 211 -22.01 -0.75 0.16
CA ASP A 211 -21.93 -1.51 1.43
C ASP A 211 -20.53 -1.55 2.07
N GLY A 212 -19.52 -0.97 1.42
CA GLY A 212 -18.13 -0.99 1.88
C GLY A 212 -17.28 -2.12 1.31
N SER A 213 -17.85 -2.96 0.45
CA SER A 213 -17.14 -4.09 -0.18
C SER A 213 -16.67 -3.81 -1.62
N TRP A 214 -16.08 -4.81 -2.29
CA TRP A 214 -15.69 -4.76 -3.71
C TRP A 214 -16.34 -5.86 -4.58
N GLY A 215 -17.41 -6.50 -4.10
CA GLY A 215 -18.25 -7.39 -4.92
C GLY A 215 -17.83 -8.86 -5.04
N GLU A 216 -16.96 -9.37 -4.16
CA GLU A 216 -16.40 -10.74 -4.26
C GLU A 216 -17.11 -11.83 -3.43
N TRP A 217 -16.67 -13.09 -3.65
CA TRP A 217 -17.01 -14.37 -3.00
C TRP A 217 -17.78 -14.25 -1.67
N ARG A 218 -19.09 -14.53 -1.72
CA ARG A 218 -20.03 -14.34 -0.59
C ARG A 218 -19.51 -14.82 0.77
N HIS A 219 -18.76 -15.92 0.84
CA HIS A 219 -18.26 -16.49 2.10
C HIS A 219 -16.94 -15.90 2.61
N LEU A 220 -16.00 -15.53 1.74
CA LEU A 220 -14.69 -14.96 2.12
C LEU A 220 -14.65 -13.43 2.00
N ARG A 221 -15.77 -12.82 1.60
CA ARG A 221 -15.95 -11.38 1.39
C ARG A 221 -15.39 -10.52 2.53
N PRO A 222 -15.61 -10.82 3.83
CA PRO A 222 -15.04 -9.98 4.89
C PRO A 222 -13.51 -9.99 4.91
N GLY A 223 -12.89 -11.12 4.54
CA GLY A 223 -11.43 -11.22 4.45
C GLY A 223 -10.86 -10.44 3.27
N SER A 224 -11.51 -10.46 2.10
CA SER A 224 -11.03 -9.68 0.95
C SER A 224 -11.24 -8.18 1.14
N VAL A 225 -12.34 -7.76 1.77
CA VAL A 225 -12.53 -6.36 2.20
C VAL A 225 -11.43 -5.95 3.18
N ALA A 226 -11.11 -6.79 4.16
CA ALA A 226 -10.05 -6.51 5.12
C ALA A 226 -8.66 -6.40 4.45
N MET A 227 -8.31 -7.31 3.53
CA MET A 227 -7.04 -7.23 2.80
C MET A 227 -6.93 -5.97 1.95
N ARG A 228 -7.97 -5.58 1.21
CA ARG A 228 -7.99 -4.32 0.45
C ARG A 228 -7.81 -3.11 1.35
N THR A 229 -8.48 -3.13 2.49
CA THR A 229 -8.39 -2.05 3.48
C THR A 229 -6.99 -1.94 4.04
N TYR A 230 -6.38 -3.07 4.41
CA TYR A 230 -4.99 -3.12 4.83
C TYR A 230 -4.05 -2.57 3.73
N THR A 231 -4.22 -3.00 2.48
CA THR A 231 -3.43 -2.49 1.35
C THR A 231 -3.55 -0.98 1.20
N LEU A 232 -4.77 -0.43 1.17
CA LEU A 232 -4.98 1.02 1.06
C LEU A 232 -4.27 1.79 2.19
N LEU A 233 -4.38 1.31 3.44
CA LEU A 233 -3.68 1.90 4.59
C LEU A 233 -2.15 1.83 4.41
N ARG A 234 -1.63 0.70 3.93
CA ARG A 234 -0.19 0.52 3.68
C ARG A 234 0.32 1.31 2.46
N SER A 235 -0.57 1.70 1.56
CA SER A 235 -0.29 2.59 0.43
C SER A 235 -0.49 4.08 0.78
N GLY A 236 -0.79 4.43 2.04
CA GLY A 236 -0.83 5.81 2.51
C GLY A 236 -2.22 6.43 2.62
N VAL A 237 -3.29 5.69 2.36
CA VAL A 237 -4.67 6.21 2.54
C VAL A 237 -4.96 6.40 4.03
N HIS A 238 -5.45 7.58 4.40
CA HIS A 238 -5.72 7.93 5.79
C HIS A 238 -6.84 7.05 6.41
N PRO A 239 -6.73 6.61 7.68
CA PRO A 239 -7.78 5.81 8.32
C PRO A 239 -9.17 6.47 8.36
N GLY A 240 -9.22 7.80 8.31
CA GLY A 240 -10.47 8.58 8.26
C GLY A 240 -11.13 8.65 6.88
N HIS A 241 -10.47 8.19 5.82
CA HIS A 241 -10.99 8.24 4.46
C HIS A 241 -12.32 7.46 4.34
N PRO A 242 -13.32 7.95 3.59
CA PRO A 242 -14.63 7.33 3.45
C PRO A 242 -14.62 5.85 3.13
N VAL A 243 -13.80 5.49 2.14
CA VAL A 243 -13.61 4.11 1.70
C VAL A 243 -13.14 3.23 2.85
N ILE A 244 -12.21 3.72 3.68
CA ILE A 244 -11.73 3.00 4.86
C ILE A 244 -12.84 2.87 5.91
N GLN A 245 -13.61 3.93 6.14
CA GLN A 245 -14.69 3.93 7.14
C GLN A 245 -15.83 2.97 6.77
N ARG A 246 -16.27 2.95 5.51
CA ARG A 246 -17.27 1.98 5.02
C ARG A 246 -16.73 0.55 5.07
N ALA A 247 -15.49 0.33 4.63
CA ALA A 247 -14.87 -0.98 4.71
C ALA A 247 -14.74 -1.46 6.17
N ARG A 248 -14.42 -0.55 7.09
CA ARG A 248 -14.37 -0.85 8.53
C ARG A 248 -15.75 -1.26 9.06
N ALA A 249 -16.82 -0.53 8.72
CA ALA A 249 -18.17 -0.93 9.11
C ALA A 249 -18.51 -2.34 8.59
N PHE A 250 -18.17 -2.62 7.32
CA PHE A 250 -18.34 -3.96 6.75
C PHE A 250 -17.55 -5.04 7.52
N ILE A 251 -16.28 -4.80 7.80
CA ILE A 251 -15.40 -5.70 8.57
C ILE A 251 -15.96 -6.00 9.96
N LEU A 252 -16.47 -4.98 10.65
CA LEU A 252 -16.96 -5.12 12.02
C LEU A 252 -18.30 -5.85 12.12
N ASN A 253 -19.12 -5.76 11.07
CA ASN A 253 -20.47 -6.30 11.07
C ASN A 253 -20.61 -7.69 10.43
N HIS A 254 -19.52 -8.22 9.86
CA HIS A 254 -19.50 -9.56 9.28
C HIS A 254 -18.46 -10.43 9.97
N ASP A 255 -18.96 -11.40 10.73
CA ASP A 255 -18.14 -12.41 11.38
C ASP A 255 -17.88 -13.61 10.46
N ASN A 256 -16.66 -14.12 10.58
CA ASN A 256 -16.17 -15.33 9.91
C ASN A 256 -14.86 -15.73 10.61
N ASP A 257 -14.76 -16.98 11.01
CA ASP A 257 -13.69 -17.56 11.80
C ASP A 257 -12.58 -18.22 10.97
N ALA A 258 -12.70 -18.24 9.64
CA ALA A 258 -11.66 -18.76 8.76
C ALA A 258 -10.33 -18.02 8.99
N THR A 259 -9.23 -18.77 9.05
CA THR A 259 -7.90 -18.24 9.38
C THR A 259 -7.51 -17.06 8.49
N TYR A 260 -7.77 -17.18 7.19
CA TYR A 260 -7.56 -16.11 6.21
C TYR A 260 -8.33 -14.83 6.60
N VAL A 261 -9.62 -14.96 6.92
CA VAL A 261 -10.49 -13.82 7.22
C VAL A 261 -10.08 -13.18 8.54
N ALA A 262 -9.90 -13.97 9.60
CA ALA A 262 -9.49 -13.46 10.91
C ALA A 262 -8.13 -12.74 10.82
N SER A 263 -7.17 -13.31 10.10
CA SER A 263 -5.85 -12.71 9.89
C SER A 263 -5.92 -11.38 9.14
N ALA A 264 -6.68 -11.33 8.03
CA ALA A 264 -6.89 -10.11 7.26
C ALA A 264 -7.57 -9.01 8.10
N LYS A 265 -8.60 -9.37 8.89
CA LYS A 265 -9.27 -8.44 9.82
C LYS A 265 -8.28 -7.88 10.84
N ILE A 266 -7.41 -8.71 11.41
CA ILE A 266 -6.37 -8.24 12.36
C ILE A 266 -5.40 -7.27 11.68
N LEU A 267 -4.93 -7.57 10.47
CA LEU A 267 -4.04 -6.68 9.72
C LEU A 267 -4.68 -5.30 9.50
N ALA A 268 -5.92 -5.27 9.02
CA ALA A 268 -6.66 -4.02 8.79
C ALA A 268 -6.90 -3.24 10.08
N LEU A 269 -7.40 -3.88 11.14
CA LEU A 269 -7.70 -3.23 12.42
C LEU A 269 -6.42 -2.73 13.12
N ALA A 270 -5.33 -3.48 13.06
CA ALA A 270 -4.05 -3.06 13.61
C ALA A 270 -3.45 -1.87 12.84
N ALA A 271 -3.63 -1.82 11.52
CA ALA A 271 -3.20 -0.68 10.70
C ALA A 271 -4.03 0.59 10.95
N MET A 272 -5.31 0.46 11.33
CA MET A 272 -6.15 1.59 11.74
C MET A 272 -5.87 2.06 13.18
N ASP A 273 -5.64 1.12 14.11
CA ASP A 273 -5.43 1.34 15.57
C ASP A 273 -6.45 2.31 16.18
N GLN A 274 -7.75 2.10 15.89
CA GLN A 274 -8.82 2.92 16.44
C GLN A 274 -9.30 2.42 17.82
N LYS A 275 -10.06 3.29 18.51
CA LYS A 275 -10.64 2.97 19.82
C LYS A 275 -11.46 1.68 19.76
N GLY A 276 -11.11 0.73 20.62
CA GLY A 276 -11.80 -0.57 20.73
C GLY A 276 -11.32 -1.64 19.75
N ASP A 277 -10.36 -1.36 18.87
CA ASP A 277 -9.82 -2.36 17.94
C ASP A 277 -8.97 -3.41 18.67
N ARG A 278 -8.21 -3.00 19.70
CA ARG A 278 -7.36 -3.93 20.48
C ARG A 278 -8.13 -5.08 21.13
N LEU A 279 -9.33 -4.82 21.66
CA LEU A 279 -10.20 -5.86 22.22
C LEU A 279 -10.72 -6.82 21.14
N ARG A 280 -10.99 -6.32 19.93
CA ARG A 280 -11.41 -7.15 18.79
C ARG A 280 -10.26 -7.99 18.27
N ILE A 281 -9.08 -7.38 18.11
CA ILE A 281 -7.84 -8.07 17.73
C ILE A 281 -7.56 -9.20 18.73
N LYS A 282 -7.68 -8.96 20.04
CA LYS A 282 -7.47 -10.01 21.05
C LYS A 282 -8.39 -11.22 20.83
N ARG A 283 -9.70 -11.00 20.61
CA ARG A 283 -10.66 -12.09 20.34
C ARG A 283 -10.32 -12.86 19.07
N LEU A 284 -9.94 -12.16 18.00
CA LEU A 284 -9.55 -12.80 16.74
C LEU A 284 -8.24 -13.60 16.89
N ILE A 285 -7.27 -13.10 17.66
CA ILE A 285 -6.02 -13.81 17.95
C ILE A 285 -6.29 -15.08 18.76
N ASP A 286 -7.19 -15.03 19.74
CA ASP A 286 -7.54 -16.21 20.54
C ASP A 286 -8.17 -17.28 19.64
N GLY A 287 -9.17 -16.91 18.82
CA GLY A 287 -9.77 -17.84 17.86
C GLY A 287 -8.79 -18.40 16.83
N LEU A 288 -7.85 -17.58 16.33
CA LEU A 288 -6.77 -18.07 15.46
C LEU A 288 -5.90 -19.12 16.15
N LEU A 289 -5.51 -18.87 17.40
CA LEU A 289 -4.67 -19.81 18.15
C LEU A 289 -5.43 -21.09 18.53
N ASP A 290 -6.75 -21.04 18.63
CA ASP A 290 -7.59 -22.22 18.83
C ASP A 290 -7.74 -23.03 17.52
N ASN A 291 -7.71 -22.38 16.35
CA ASN A 291 -7.76 -23.00 15.02
C ASN A 291 -6.40 -23.55 14.52
N ARG A 292 -5.47 -23.86 15.43
CA ARG A 292 -4.15 -24.40 15.11
C ARG A 292 -4.16 -25.92 15.26
N ALA A 293 -3.65 -26.62 14.25
CA ALA A 293 -3.50 -28.07 14.27
C ALA A 293 -2.40 -28.52 15.25
N GLU A 294 -2.40 -29.80 15.62
CA GLU A 294 -1.44 -30.38 16.58
C GLU A 294 0.04 -30.20 16.15
N ASN A 295 0.29 -30.30 14.84
CA ASN A 295 1.61 -30.12 14.24
C ASN A 295 2.12 -28.68 14.33
N GLY A 296 1.25 -27.71 14.64
CA GLY A 296 1.55 -26.28 14.79
C GLY A 296 1.24 -25.42 13.56
N LEU A 297 0.75 -26.01 12.47
CA LEU A 297 0.22 -25.30 11.30
C LEU A 297 -1.22 -24.83 11.55
N PHE A 298 -1.72 -23.93 10.71
CA PHE A 298 -3.06 -23.36 10.83
C PHE A 298 -4.01 -23.92 9.78
N GLU A 299 -5.22 -24.30 10.23
CA GLU A 299 -6.29 -24.82 9.39
C GLU A 299 -7.01 -23.69 8.63
N TYR A 300 -7.78 -24.04 7.60
CA TYR A 300 -8.55 -23.05 6.84
C TYR A 300 -9.76 -22.50 7.62
N SER A 301 -10.51 -23.34 8.33
CA SER A 301 -11.68 -22.95 9.15
C SER A 301 -12.17 -24.08 10.04
N ILE A 302 -12.74 -23.74 11.20
CA ILE A 302 -13.46 -24.68 12.06
C ILE A 302 -14.89 -24.87 11.51
N GLY A 303 -15.09 -25.83 10.59
CA GLY A 303 -16.43 -26.23 10.15
C GLY A 303 -17.14 -25.33 9.11
N GLY A 304 -16.39 -24.58 8.28
CA GLY A 304 -16.91 -23.75 7.17
C GLY A 304 -16.73 -24.32 5.75
N TYR A 305 -16.90 -23.48 4.73
CA TYR A 305 -16.80 -23.85 3.29
C TYR A 305 -15.48 -24.55 2.92
N ASN A 306 -14.41 -24.28 3.66
CA ASN A 306 -13.08 -24.85 3.46
C ASN A 306 -12.64 -25.79 4.60
N SER A 307 -13.55 -26.26 5.47
CA SER A 307 -13.18 -27.17 6.56
C SER A 307 -12.71 -28.55 6.09
N HIS A 308 -12.83 -28.84 4.80
CA HIS A 308 -12.29 -30.04 4.16
C HIS A 308 -10.83 -29.88 3.72
N LEU A 309 -10.30 -28.64 3.71
CA LEU A 309 -8.92 -28.37 3.34
C LEU A 309 -8.02 -28.52 4.56
N GLU A 310 -6.91 -29.24 4.38
CA GLU A 310 -5.90 -29.48 5.40
C GLU A 310 -5.13 -28.20 5.77
N GLU A 311 -4.55 -28.19 6.96
CA GLU A 311 -3.67 -27.14 7.44
C GLU A 311 -2.43 -26.99 6.55
N ASP A 312 -1.98 -25.74 6.34
CA ASP A 312 -0.83 -25.48 5.49
C ASP A 312 0.02 -24.28 5.93
N LEU A 313 1.17 -24.13 5.29
CA LEU A 313 2.10 -23.04 5.55
C LEU A 313 1.57 -21.68 5.07
N SER A 314 0.64 -21.65 4.10
CA SER A 314 0.10 -20.41 3.56
C SER A 314 -0.84 -19.71 4.56
N ASN A 315 -1.70 -20.45 5.24
CA ASN A 315 -2.50 -19.96 6.35
C ASN A 315 -1.63 -19.64 7.57
N SER A 316 -0.62 -20.47 7.83
CA SER A 316 0.34 -20.22 8.91
C SER A 316 1.09 -18.89 8.72
N LEU A 317 1.39 -18.50 7.47
CA LEU A 317 1.96 -17.18 7.16
C LEU A 317 1.00 -16.05 7.49
N LEU A 318 -0.28 -16.16 7.14
CA LEU A 318 -1.27 -15.13 7.46
C LEU A 318 -1.45 -14.98 8.98
N ALA A 319 -1.48 -16.10 9.71
CA ALA A 319 -1.50 -16.10 11.15
C ALA A 319 -0.23 -15.43 11.73
N ALA A 320 0.96 -15.72 11.19
CA ALA A 320 2.21 -15.08 11.61
C ALA A 320 2.20 -13.55 11.41
N LEU A 321 1.70 -13.09 10.26
CA LEU A 321 1.54 -11.66 9.96
C LEU A 321 0.54 -10.99 10.91
N ALA A 322 -0.58 -11.67 11.20
CA ALA A 322 -1.59 -11.19 12.15
C ALA A 322 -1.05 -11.11 13.58
N LEU A 323 -0.32 -12.14 14.05
CA LEU A 323 0.34 -12.13 15.36
C LEU A 323 1.36 -11.00 15.48
N ARG A 324 2.14 -10.75 14.41
CA ARG A 324 3.08 -9.63 14.35
C ARG A 324 2.37 -8.28 14.43
N ALA A 325 1.29 -8.08 13.65
CA ALA A 325 0.53 -6.84 13.67
C ALA A 325 -0.15 -6.59 15.02
N ALA A 326 -0.70 -7.64 15.64
CA ALA A 326 -1.23 -7.59 16.99
C ALA A 326 -0.15 -7.18 18.02
N ASP A 327 1.05 -7.77 17.95
CA ASP A 327 2.17 -7.45 18.84
C ASP A 327 2.59 -5.97 18.74
N GLN A 328 2.54 -5.40 17.52
CA GLN A 328 2.87 -4.00 17.23
C GLN A 328 1.88 -3.01 17.84
N VAL A 329 0.59 -3.36 17.93
CA VAL A 329 -0.43 -2.54 18.63
C VAL A 329 -0.61 -2.92 20.11
N GLY A 330 0.31 -3.72 20.65
CA GLY A 330 0.35 -4.08 22.07
C GLY A 330 -0.52 -5.27 22.48
N VAL A 331 -1.15 -5.99 21.55
CA VAL A 331 -1.92 -7.20 21.82
C VAL A 331 -1.00 -8.42 21.75
N LYS A 332 -0.74 -9.06 22.90
CA LYS A 332 0.25 -10.14 23.00
C LYS A 332 -0.38 -11.52 22.83
N ALA A 333 0.22 -12.33 21.96
CA ALA A 333 -0.05 -13.77 21.88
C ALA A 333 0.75 -14.57 22.91
N SER A 334 0.30 -15.81 23.17
CA SER A 334 0.94 -16.73 24.11
C SER A 334 2.30 -17.22 23.59
N LYS A 335 3.23 -17.53 24.51
CA LYS A 335 4.55 -18.11 24.15
C LYS A 335 4.39 -19.40 23.35
N ARG A 336 3.46 -20.27 23.76
CA ARG A 336 3.13 -21.52 23.07
C ARG A 336 2.71 -21.28 21.62
N GLY A 337 1.89 -20.26 21.36
CA GLY A 337 1.47 -19.92 19.99
C GLY A 337 2.65 -19.62 19.06
N TRP A 338 3.64 -18.85 19.53
CA TRP A 338 4.85 -18.56 18.76
C TRP A 338 5.74 -19.79 18.54
N GLU A 339 5.90 -20.64 19.56
CA GLU A 339 6.70 -21.86 19.46
C GLU A 339 6.06 -22.92 18.56
N ASP A 340 4.72 -23.03 18.59
CA ASP A 340 3.97 -23.92 17.71
C ASP A 340 4.07 -23.45 16.25
N LEU A 341 3.96 -22.13 16.00
CA LEU A 341 4.14 -21.55 14.66
C LEU A 341 5.54 -21.83 14.09
N ALA A 342 6.59 -21.68 14.91
CA ALA A 342 7.96 -21.99 14.48
C ALA A 342 8.14 -23.49 14.20
N ARG A 343 7.58 -24.36 15.06
CA ARG A 343 7.61 -25.81 14.86
C ARG A 343 6.92 -26.22 13.57
N GLY A 344 5.65 -25.81 13.37
CA GLY A 344 4.87 -26.14 12.17
C GLY A 344 5.59 -25.68 10.90
N THR A 345 6.15 -24.48 10.92
CA THR A 345 6.94 -23.95 9.79
C THR A 345 8.16 -24.81 9.46
N LEU A 346 8.91 -25.25 10.48
CA LEU A 346 10.09 -26.09 10.28
C LEU A 346 9.75 -27.49 9.76
N LEU A 347 8.54 -28.02 10.04
CA LEU A 347 8.06 -29.28 9.46
C LEU A 347 7.85 -29.18 7.94
N CYS A 348 7.59 -27.98 7.41
CA CYS A 348 7.41 -27.74 5.98
C CYS A 348 8.72 -27.42 5.24
N GLN A 349 9.87 -27.36 5.93
CA GLN A 349 11.17 -27.24 5.27
C GLN A 349 11.47 -28.54 4.50
N GLY A 350 11.96 -28.44 3.26
CA GLY A 350 12.42 -29.62 2.51
C GLY A 350 13.41 -30.48 3.29
N PRO A 351 13.56 -31.78 3.02
CA PRO A 351 14.45 -32.67 3.76
C PRO A 351 15.91 -32.27 3.59
N SER A 352 16.77 -32.70 4.52
CA SER A 352 18.22 -32.56 4.38
C SER A 352 18.81 -33.73 3.60
N ASP A 353 19.81 -33.45 2.78
CA ASP A 353 20.67 -34.43 2.10
C ASP A 353 21.67 -35.11 3.06
N GLY A 354 21.79 -34.61 4.29
CA GLY A 354 22.67 -35.17 5.32
C GLY A 354 24.15 -34.87 5.11
N VAL A 355 24.53 -34.04 4.13
CA VAL A 355 25.93 -33.73 3.81
C VAL A 355 26.42 -32.57 4.70
N PRO A 356 27.48 -32.78 5.52
CA PRO A 356 28.08 -31.70 6.31
C PRO A 356 28.70 -30.63 5.40
N ARG A 357 28.47 -29.36 5.71
CA ARG A 357 28.99 -28.21 4.94
C ARG A 357 29.84 -27.31 5.83
N THR A 358 30.89 -26.71 5.26
CA THR A 358 31.82 -25.80 5.95
C THR A 358 31.98 -24.48 5.18
N GLY A 359 32.34 -23.40 5.88
CA GLY A 359 32.58 -22.11 5.26
C GLY A 359 31.29 -21.39 4.84
N LEU A 360 31.22 -20.94 3.58
CA LEU A 360 30.04 -20.25 3.03
C LEU A 360 29.00 -21.21 2.43
N ASP A 361 29.32 -22.51 2.33
CA ASP A 361 28.40 -23.49 1.76
C ASP A 361 27.21 -23.75 2.70
N VAL A 362 26.00 -23.57 2.16
CA VAL A 362 24.73 -23.76 2.85
C VAL A 362 23.89 -24.71 2.01
N GLU A 363 23.20 -25.63 2.68
CA GLU A 363 22.26 -26.52 1.99
C GLU A 363 21.05 -25.72 1.48
N ALA A 364 20.77 -25.82 0.19
CA ALA A 364 19.60 -25.21 -0.42
C ALA A 364 18.34 -26.01 -0.07
N ARG A 365 17.55 -25.54 0.91
CA ARG A 365 16.27 -26.15 1.26
C ARG A 365 15.18 -25.10 1.25
N GLY A 366 14.15 -25.32 0.45
CA GLY A 366 12.97 -24.49 0.34
C GLY A 366 11.91 -24.92 1.34
N PHE A 367 10.73 -24.32 1.24
CA PHE A 367 9.57 -24.70 2.02
C PHE A 367 8.42 -25.14 1.13
N ARG A 368 7.56 -25.95 1.73
CA ARG A 368 6.45 -26.67 1.14
C ARG A 368 5.13 -26.15 1.70
N TYR A 369 4.01 -26.44 1.04
CA TYR A 369 2.69 -26.13 1.61
C TYR A 369 2.43 -27.00 2.85
N ARG A 370 2.72 -28.30 2.72
CA ARG A 370 2.63 -29.33 3.75
C ARG A 370 3.87 -30.22 3.75
N PRO A 371 4.19 -30.95 4.84
CA PRO A 371 5.40 -31.76 4.96
C PRO A 371 5.62 -32.75 3.80
N ASP A 372 4.55 -33.29 3.23
CA ASP A 372 4.52 -34.30 2.17
C ASP A 372 4.45 -33.74 0.73
N THR A 373 4.41 -32.41 0.59
CA THR A 373 4.38 -31.72 -0.72
C THR A 373 5.78 -31.31 -1.21
N TRP A 374 5.85 -30.66 -2.38
CA TRP A 374 7.09 -30.16 -2.98
C TRP A 374 7.38 -28.70 -2.59
N GLU A 375 8.63 -28.28 -2.79
CA GLU A 375 9.07 -26.92 -2.46
C GLU A 375 8.63 -25.92 -3.53
N THR A 376 8.23 -24.71 -3.12
CA THR A 376 7.87 -23.63 -4.05
C THR A 376 8.46 -22.28 -3.63
N SER A 377 8.57 -21.32 -4.57
CA SER A 377 9.02 -19.96 -4.23
C SER A 377 8.07 -19.25 -3.26
N SER A 378 6.76 -19.39 -3.48
CA SER A 378 5.71 -18.83 -2.62
C SER A 378 5.81 -19.36 -1.19
N MET A 379 5.97 -20.67 -0.99
CA MET A 379 6.12 -21.23 0.35
C MET A 379 7.49 -20.98 0.94
N THR A 380 8.55 -20.94 0.13
CA THR A 380 9.90 -20.62 0.62
C THR A 380 9.97 -19.19 1.17
N THR A 381 9.42 -18.22 0.45
CA THR A 381 9.30 -16.84 0.97
C THR A 381 8.40 -16.79 2.22
N ALA A 382 7.34 -17.60 2.29
CA ALA A 382 6.49 -17.72 3.47
C ALA A 382 7.23 -18.27 4.69
N GLY A 383 7.91 -19.42 4.56
CA GLY A 383 8.66 -20.06 5.64
C GLY A 383 9.78 -19.17 6.17
N VAL A 384 10.56 -18.54 5.29
CA VAL A 384 11.58 -17.55 5.69
C VAL A 384 10.94 -16.38 6.44
N SER A 385 9.80 -15.86 5.94
CA SER A 385 9.09 -14.77 6.61
C SER A 385 8.61 -15.16 8.01
N ILE A 386 7.97 -16.33 8.17
CA ILE A 386 7.44 -16.78 9.47
C ILE A 386 8.57 -16.97 10.48
N LEU A 387 9.66 -17.62 10.08
CA LEU A 387 10.80 -17.86 10.98
C LEU A 387 11.48 -16.55 11.38
N GLU A 388 11.63 -15.59 10.46
CA GLU A 388 12.18 -14.28 10.78
C GLU A 388 11.26 -13.48 11.73
N ILE A 389 9.95 -13.51 11.51
CA ILE A 389 8.97 -12.91 12.46
C ILE A 389 9.12 -13.54 13.85
N TYR A 390 9.23 -14.87 13.92
CA TYR A 390 9.47 -15.59 15.17
C TYR A 390 10.78 -15.16 15.83
N LEU A 391 11.88 -15.05 15.08
CA LEU A 391 13.19 -14.63 15.60
C LEU A 391 13.17 -13.21 16.17
N GLN A 392 12.49 -12.28 15.49
CA GLN A 392 12.29 -10.92 15.97
C GLN A 392 11.49 -10.88 17.27
N HIS A 393 10.50 -11.77 17.44
CA HIS A 393 9.76 -11.90 18.70
C HIS A 393 10.62 -12.53 19.81
N ALA A 394 11.29 -13.65 19.53
CA ALA A 394 12.11 -14.39 20.48
C ALA A 394 13.30 -13.56 20.99
N GLY A 395 13.97 -12.80 20.12
CA GLY A 395 15.07 -11.91 20.49
C GLY A 395 14.70 -10.86 21.55
N ARG A 396 13.42 -10.48 21.66
CA ARG A 396 12.90 -9.54 22.68
C ARG A 396 12.63 -10.22 24.03
N ARG A 397 12.51 -11.55 24.07
CA ARG A 397 12.06 -12.33 25.25
C ARG A 397 13.05 -13.41 25.71
N GLY A 398 14.19 -13.57 25.03
CA GLY A 398 15.23 -14.56 25.32
C GLY A 398 15.19 -15.78 24.39
N ALA A 399 16.31 -16.52 24.30
CA ALA A 399 16.44 -17.68 23.42
C ALA A 399 15.46 -18.81 23.77
N SER A 400 14.88 -19.45 22.75
CA SER A 400 14.05 -20.66 22.86
C SER A 400 14.69 -21.82 22.09
N ARG A 401 14.25 -23.06 22.34
CA ARG A 401 14.73 -24.27 21.66
C ARG A 401 14.64 -24.19 20.13
N PHE A 402 13.74 -23.36 19.60
CA PHE A 402 13.58 -23.16 18.16
C PHE A 402 14.40 -22.00 17.57
N THR A 403 15.10 -21.20 18.38
CA THR A 403 15.89 -20.06 17.86
C THR A 403 17.00 -20.52 16.90
N GLY A 404 17.80 -21.53 17.29
CA GLY A 404 18.85 -22.10 16.42
C GLY A 404 18.28 -22.74 15.14
N PRO A 405 17.29 -23.66 15.25
CA PRO A 405 16.62 -24.24 14.09
C PRO A 405 16.00 -23.19 13.15
N ALA A 406 15.36 -22.15 13.67
CA ALA A 406 14.79 -21.08 12.85
C ALA A 406 15.88 -20.29 12.09
N GLN A 407 17.00 -19.96 12.74
CA GLN A 407 18.14 -19.33 12.06
C GLN A 407 18.72 -20.21 10.95
N ALA A 408 18.80 -21.53 11.18
CA ALA A 408 19.25 -22.48 10.17
C ALA A 408 18.26 -22.56 9.00
N GLY A 409 16.95 -22.64 9.27
CA GLY A 409 15.91 -22.67 8.24
C GLY A 409 15.86 -21.39 7.39
N VAL A 410 16.04 -20.21 8.01
CA VAL A 410 16.18 -18.94 7.27
C VAL A 410 17.38 -18.98 6.32
N ARG A 411 18.55 -19.46 6.77
CA ARG A 411 19.74 -19.58 5.90
C ARG A 411 19.50 -20.54 4.74
N ALA A 412 18.94 -21.71 5.00
CA ALA A 412 18.67 -22.72 3.98
C ALA A 412 17.62 -22.23 2.95
N GLY A 413 16.55 -21.59 3.44
CA GLY A 413 15.51 -20.98 2.60
C GLY A 413 16.05 -19.88 1.69
N LYS A 414 16.93 -19.02 2.20
CA LYS A 414 17.61 -17.99 1.39
C LYS A 414 18.47 -18.61 0.29
N GLU A 415 19.20 -19.66 0.59
CA GLU A 415 20.02 -20.36 -0.40
C GLU A 415 19.15 -21.05 -1.46
N TRP A 416 18.01 -21.62 -1.07
CA TRP A 416 17.04 -22.14 -2.04
C TRP A 416 16.48 -21.04 -2.96
N LEU A 417 16.11 -19.87 -2.40
CA LEU A 417 15.66 -18.72 -3.20
C LEU A 417 16.74 -18.22 -4.16
N ARG A 418 18.01 -18.25 -3.75
CA ARG A 418 19.15 -17.89 -4.61
C ARG A 418 19.26 -18.81 -5.83
N ARG A 419 19.04 -20.12 -5.66
CA ARG A 419 19.10 -21.12 -6.76
C ARG A 419 17.85 -21.17 -7.62
N HIS A 420 16.70 -20.79 -7.08
CA HIS A 420 15.37 -20.92 -7.71
C HIS A 420 14.67 -19.56 -7.86
N PHE A 421 15.45 -18.50 -8.09
CA PHE A 421 14.90 -17.17 -8.24
C PHE A 421 14.14 -17.02 -9.56
N SER A 422 12.94 -16.45 -9.50
CA SER A 422 12.18 -16.06 -10.69
C SER A 422 11.24 -14.91 -10.35
N TRP A 423 11.28 -13.85 -11.17
CA TRP A 423 10.22 -12.85 -11.15
C TRP A 423 8.99 -13.33 -11.91
N ASP A 424 9.15 -14.15 -12.95
CA ASP A 424 8.09 -14.44 -13.92
C ASP A 424 7.30 -15.72 -13.58
N SER A 425 7.65 -16.42 -12.50
CA SER A 425 6.95 -17.64 -12.06
C SER A 425 7.05 -17.90 -10.56
N ASN A 426 6.13 -18.71 -10.03
CA ASN A 426 6.28 -19.35 -8.73
C ASN A 426 7.00 -20.69 -8.95
N VAL A 427 8.33 -20.72 -8.80
CA VAL A 427 9.12 -21.93 -9.08
C VAL A 427 8.61 -23.08 -8.23
N GLY A 428 8.51 -24.27 -8.83
CA GLY A 428 7.90 -25.44 -8.23
C GLY A 428 6.38 -25.55 -8.45
N GLN A 429 5.71 -24.51 -8.96
CA GLN A 429 4.27 -24.54 -9.22
C GLN A 429 3.93 -24.47 -10.71
N SER A 430 2.96 -25.28 -11.15
CA SER A 430 2.47 -25.28 -12.53
C SER A 430 1.53 -24.12 -12.83
N ASN A 431 1.39 -23.79 -14.13
CA ASN A 431 0.40 -22.84 -14.67
C ASN A 431 0.43 -21.41 -14.08
N GLY A 432 1.55 -20.97 -13.50
CA GLY A 432 1.67 -19.62 -12.93
C GLY A 432 0.87 -19.40 -11.65
N ALA A 433 0.35 -20.45 -11.01
CA ALA A 433 -0.46 -20.31 -9.80
C ALA A 433 0.33 -19.64 -8.65
N HIS A 434 -0.33 -18.72 -7.94
CA HIS A 434 0.22 -17.96 -6.81
C HIS A 434 1.47 -17.13 -7.13
N HIS A 435 1.66 -16.75 -8.40
CA HIS A 435 2.80 -15.93 -8.86
C HIS A 435 2.95 -14.61 -8.09
N TYR A 436 1.91 -13.76 -8.05
CA TYR A 436 1.95 -12.49 -7.31
C TYR A 436 2.19 -12.66 -5.81
N PHE A 437 1.76 -13.79 -5.24
CA PHE A 437 2.02 -14.11 -3.84
C PHE A 437 3.50 -14.38 -3.57
N SER A 438 4.21 -15.01 -4.53
CA SER A 438 5.66 -15.18 -4.52
C SER A 438 6.39 -13.83 -4.68
N VAL A 439 5.93 -12.98 -5.61
CA VAL A 439 6.48 -11.63 -5.82
C VAL A 439 6.38 -10.79 -4.54
N TYR A 440 5.19 -10.69 -3.95
CA TYR A 440 5.00 -10.03 -2.65
C TYR A 440 5.81 -10.71 -1.54
N GLY A 441 5.97 -12.03 -1.59
CA GLY A 441 6.85 -12.78 -0.68
C GLY A 441 8.29 -12.31 -0.68
N MET A 442 8.82 -11.87 -1.83
CA MET A 442 10.18 -11.33 -1.91
C MET A 442 10.31 -10.00 -1.16
N GLU A 443 9.30 -9.12 -1.22
CA GLU A 443 9.26 -7.91 -0.39
C GLU A 443 9.24 -8.26 1.09
N ARG A 444 8.41 -9.24 1.49
CA ARG A 444 8.35 -9.68 2.90
C ARG A 444 9.72 -10.14 3.39
N VAL A 445 10.40 -10.99 2.62
CA VAL A 445 11.72 -11.52 2.97
C VAL A 445 12.75 -10.40 3.09
N GLY A 446 12.85 -9.52 2.09
CA GLY A 446 13.80 -8.40 2.10
C GLY A 446 13.57 -7.45 3.27
N SER A 447 12.33 -7.04 3.49
CA SER A 447 11.92 -6.14 4.58
C SER A 447 12.12 -6.76 5.97
N LEU A 448 11.77 -8.03 6.16
CA LEU A 448 11.93 -8.71 7.46
C LEU A 448 13.39 -8.94 7.81
N LEU A 449 14.23 -9.30 6.83
CA LEU A 449 15.67 -9.47 7.05
C LEU A 449 16.44 -8.14 7.16
N GLY A 450 15.80 -7.01 6.85
CA GLY A 450 16.44 -5.69 6.86
C GLY A 450 17.57 -5.57 5.84
N THR A 451 17.41 -6.18 4.67
CA THR A 451 18.42 -6.22 3.61
C THR A 451 17.87 -5.67 2.30
N THR A 452 18.73 -5.07 1.48
CA THR A 452 18.41 -4.68 0.11
C THR A 452 18.73 -5.78 -0.90
N VAL A 453 19.29 -6.91 -0.45
CA VAL A 453 19.69 -8.04 -1.30
C VAL A 453 18.98 -9.32 -0.88
N VAL A 454 18.24 -9.92 -1.80
CA VAL A 454 17.70 -11.28 -1.65
C VAL A 454 18.01 -12.06 -2.92
N ALA A 455 18.45 -13.32 -2.78
CA ALA A 455 18.82 -14.17 -3.91
C ALA A 455 19.89 -13.55 -4.85
N ASP A 456 20.82 -12.75 -4.30
CA ASP A 456 21.84 -11.97 -5.04
C ASP A 456 21.26 -10.93 -6.00
N ARG A 457 20.06 -10.42 -5.71
CA ARG A 457 19.32 -9.44 -6.52
C ARG A 457 18.97 -8.18 -5.71
N ASP A 458 18.89 -7.04 -6.40
CA ASP A 458 18.23 -5.84 -5.88
C ASP A 458 16.73 -6.09 -5.88
N TRP A 459 16.26 -6.78 -4.83
CA TRP A 459 14.90 -7.31 -4.81
C TRP A 459 13.85 -6.22 -5.01
N TYR A 460 14.08 -5.01 -4.46
CA TYR A 460 13.10 -3.93 -4.55
C TYR A 460 13.16 -3.24 -5.90
N GLY A 461 14.34 -2.82 -6.34
CA GLY A 461 14.48 -2.11 -7.62
C GLY A 461 14.11 -2.98 -8.82
N GLU A 462 14.52 -4.25 -8.84
CA GLU A 462 14.14 -5.18 -9.91
C GLU A 462 12.63 -5.48 -9.89
N GLY A 463 12.10 -5.84 -8.72
CA GLY A 463 10.68 -6.18 -8.57
C GLY A 463 9.76 -4.99 -8.89
N ALA A 464 10.14 -3.77 -8.49
CA ALA A 464 9.39 -2.56 -8.81
C ALA A 464 9.34 -2.30 -10.33
N ARG A 465 10.47 -2.45 -11.04
CA ARG A 465 10.51 -2.33 -12.51
C ARG A 465 9.63 -3.37 -13.20
N LYS A 466 9.64 -4.61 -12.71
CA LYS A 466 8.77 -5.68 -13.22
C LYS A 466 7.29 -5.34 -13.00
N LEU A 467 6.90 -4.92 -11.80
CA LEU A 467 5.52 -4.55 -11.49
C LEU A 467 5.05 -3.35 -12.31
N ILE A 468 5.88 -2.32 -12.50
CA ILE A 468 5.55 -1.19 -13.39
C ILE A 468 5.31 -1.68 -14.83
N ALA A 469 6.15 -2.58 -15.33
CA ALA A 469 6.00 -3.15 -16.67
C ALA A 469 4.76 -4.05 -16.83
N TRP A 470 4.30 -4.69 -15.75
CA TRP A 470 3.10 -5.54 -15.75
C TRP A 470 1.80 -4.79 -15.46
N GLN A 471 1.87 -3.51 -15.06
CA GLN A 471 0.68 -2.74 -14.73
C GLN A 471 -0.16 -2.49 -15.98
N ARG A 472 -1.48 -2.73 -15.87
CA ARG A 472 -2.46 -2.41 -16.92
C ARG A 472 -2.72 -0.90 -16.99
N PRO A 473 -3.24 -0.37 -18.11
CA PRO A 473 -3.52 1.06 -18.25
C PRO A 473 -4.49 1.64 -17.20
N ASP A 474 -5.39 0.82 -16.66
CA ASP A 474 -6.37 1.20 -15.63
C ASP A 474 -5.80 1.18 -14.20
N GLY A 475 -4.50 0.88 -14.05
CA GLY A 475 -3.80 0.84 -12.77
C GLY A 475 -3.79 -0.52 -12.09
N THR A 476 -4.46 -1.53 -12.66
CA THR A 476 -4.56 -2.86 -12.07
C THR A 476 -3.41 -3.79 -12.47
N TRP A 477 -3.27 -4.87 -11.71
CA TRP A 477 -2.51 -6.06 -12.10
C TRP A 477 -3.50 -7.21 -12.35
N PRO A 478 -3.12 -8.25 -13.12
CA PRO A 478 -4.03 -9.28 -13.62
C PRO A 478 -5.06 -9.81 -12.62
N GLU A 479 -6.34 -9.69 -12.98
CA GLU A 479 -7.52 -10.03 -12.16
C GLU A 479 -7.78 -11.53 -12.03
N ASP A 480 -7.18 -12.36 -12.89
CA ASP A 480 -7.25 -13.84 -12.81
C ASP A 480 -6.50 -14.38 -11.59
N VAL A 481 -5.68 -13.54 -10.94
CA VAL A 481 -5.06 -13.82 -9.65
C VAL A 481 -5.83 -13.08 -8.55
N PRO A 482 -6.53 -13.79 -7.64
CA PRO A 482 -7.15 -13.16 -6.48
C PRO A 482 -6.15 -12.27 -5.74
N LEU A 483 -6.53 -11.01 -5.52
CA LEU A 483 -5.72 -9.97 -4.87
C LEU A 483 -4.47 -9.51 -5.64
N GLY A 484 -4.37 -9.73 -6.96
CA GLY A 484 -3.20 -9.36 -7.76
C GLY A 484 -2.79 -7.89 -7.61
N THR A 485 -3.74 -6.96 -7.73
CA THR A 485 -3.53 -5.52 -7.54
C THR A 485 -3.04 -5.21 -6.12
N GLU A 486 -3.64 -5.83 -5.12
CA GLU A 486 -3.33 -5.62 -3.72
C GLU A 486 -1.92 -6.09 -3.38
N LEU A 487 -1.52 -7.27 -3.86
CA LEU A 487 -0.18 -7.83 -3.66
C LEU A 487 0.90 -6.99 -4.34
N ALA A 488 0.62 -6.46 -5.53
CA ALA A 488 1.52 -5.52 -6.22
C ALA A 488 1.68 -4.21 -5.43
N LEU A 489 0.58 -3.63 -4.94
CA LEU A 489 0.60 -2.42 -4.12
C LEU A 489 1.36 -2.63 -2.80
N LEU A 490 1.14 -3.77 -2.13
CA LEU A 490 1.87 -4.12 -0.90
C LEU A 490 3.38 -4.24 -1.16
N PHE A 491 3.79 -4.78 -2.32
CA PHE A 491 5.19 -4.81 -2.72
C PHE A 491 5.74 -3.38 -2.94
N LEU A 492 5.09 -2.59 -3.81
CA LEU A 492 5.58 -1.26 -4.21
C LEU A 492 5.67 -0.31 -3.00
N GLY A 493 4.67 -0.37 -2.11
CA GLY A 493 4.62 0.40 -0.87
C GLY A 493 5.50 -0.14 0.26
N ARG A 494 6.23 -1.24 0.06
CA ARG A 494 7.05 -1.93 1.09
C ARG A 494 6.26 -2.15 2.38
N ALA A 495 5.09 -2.77 2.23
CA ALA A 495 4.11 -2.93 3.31
C ALA A 495 4.59 -3.79 4.48
N THR A 496 5.72 -4.50 4.38
CA THR A 496 6.26 -5.29 5.49
C THR A 496 7.23 -4.49 6.35
N ALA A 497 7.88 -3.48 5.76
CA ALA A 497 8.72 -2.53 6.47
C ALA A 497 7.89 -1.79 7.52
N TYR A 498 8.47 -1.55 8.68
CA TYR A 498 7.82 -0.74 9.71
C TYR A 498 8.01 0.74 9.33
N SER A 499 6.95 1.39 8.85
CA SER A 499 6.89 2.85 8.84
C SER A 499 6.19 3.32 10.11
N PRO A 500 6.86 4.09 10.99
CA PRO A 500 6.15 4.92 11.93
C PRO A 500 5.17 5.79 11.14
N LYS A 501 3.92 5.86 11.60
CA LYS A 501 2.82 6.69 11.09
C LYS A 501 3.36 7.88 10.30
N GLY A 502 3.41 7.75 8.97
CA GLY A 502 3.67 8.89 8.10
C GLY A 502 2.56 9.90 8.36
N GLU A 503 2.91 11.15 8.62
CA GLU A 503 1.93 12.23 8.62
C GLU A 503 1.17 12.14 7.30
N ALA A 504 -0.13 11.88 7.41
CA ALA A 504 -0.99 11.88 6.25
C ALA A 504 -0.90 13.26 5.63
N VAL A 505 -0.56 13.31 4.34
CA VAL A 505 -0.80 14.49 3.53
C VAL A 505 -2.31 14.60 3.41
N SER A 506 -2.92 15.26 4.40
CA SER A 506 -4.18 15.93 4.19
C SER A 506 -3.86 17.00 3.17
N ASP A 507 -4.16 16.73 1.91
CA ASP A 507 -4.23 17.77 0.88
C ASP A 507 -5.27 18.77 1.41
N SER A 508 -4.80 19.84 2.06
CA SER A 508 -5.68 20.80 2.72
C SER A 508 -6.35 21.61 1.62
N ARG A 509 -7.43 21.06 1.05
CA ARG A 509 -8.28 21.77 0.11
C ARG A 509 -8.68 23.08 0.77
N GLY A 510 -8.57 24.16 0.00
CA GLY A 510 -8.90 25.51 0.43
C GLY A 510 -9.93 26.09 -0.51
N TRP A 511 -10.97 26.69 0.04
CA TRP A 511 -12.00 27.40 -0.70
C TRP A 511 -12.01 28.85 -0.23
N PHE A 512 -12.32 29.77 -1.13
CA PHE A 512 -12.46 31.18 -0.80
C PHE A 512 -13.60 31.78 -1.63
N SER A 513 -14.33 32.72 -1.05
CA SER A 513 -15.26 33.57 -1.79
C SER A 513 -14.50 34.81 -2.23
N ASP A 514 -14.75 35.27 -3.46
CA ASP A 514 -14.12 36.47 -3.99
C ASP A 514 -15.21 37.39 -4.54
N SER A 515 -15.56 38.42 -3.76
CA SER A 515 -16.54 39.42 -4.12
C SER A 515 -16.10 40.80 -3.63
N ASP A 516 -16.11 41.75 -4.55
CA ASP A 516 -15.87 43.16 -4.27
C ASP A 516 -17.12 43.91 -3.80
N THR A 517 -18.30 43.28 -3.89
CA THR A 517 -19.60 43.89 -3.59
C THR A 517 -20.23 43.39 -2.30
N ALA A 518 -19.80 42.25 -1.77
CA ALA A 518 -20.25 41.73 -0.49
C ALA A 518 -19.64 42.49 0.69
N ASP A 519 -20.29 42.45 1.85
CA ASP A 519 -19.80 43.15 3.03
C ASP A 519 -18.50 42.52 3.55
N PHE A 520 -18.35 41.20 3.43
CA PHE A 520 -17.14 40.45 3.76
C PHE A 520 -17.03 39.11 3.00
N ASN A 521 -15.82 38.57 2.96
CA ASN A 521 -15.49 37.31 2.29
C ASN A 521 -15.21 36.18 3.30
N LEU A 522 -15.43 34.94 2.85
CA LEU A 522 -15.23 33.71 3.61
C LEU A 522 -14.07 32.89 3.05
N ARG A 523 -13.44 32.12 3.92
CA ARG A 523 -12.47 31.09 3.56
C ARG A 523 -12.80 29.80 4.29
N ALA A 524 -12.56 28.67 3.64
CA ALA A 524 -12.64 27.35 4.23
C ALA A 524 -11.38 26.54 3.96
N SER A 525 -11.06 25.62 4.87
CA SER A 525 -10.04 24.61 4.62
C SER A 525 -10.32 23.30 5.35
N GLY A 526 -9.91 22.20 4.73
CA GLY A 526 -10.08 20.84 5.24
C GLY A 526 -11.08 20.04 4.41
N ASP A 527 -11.78 19.11 5.04
CA ASP A 527 -12.82 18.31 4.37
C ASP A 527 -14.02 18.14 5.32
N THR A 528 -13.98 17.13 6.21
CA THR A 528 -14.92 17.00 7.32
C THR A 528 -14.22 16.50 8.59
N PRO A 529 -14.06 17.33 9.64
CA PRO A 529 -14.66 18.65 9.80
C PRO A 529 -13.99 19.70 8.90
N LEU A 530 -14.82 20.51 8.24
CA LEU A 530 -14.39 21.69 7.50
C LEU A 530 -14.18 22.82 8.50
N THR A 531 -13.07 23.54 8.39
CA THR A 531 -12.87 24.79 9.14
C THR A 531 -13.24 25.97 8.24
N LEU A 532 -14.11 26.85 8.74
CA LEU A 532 -14.66 28.02 8.06
C LEU A 532 -14.30 29.27 8.84
N TRP A 533 -13.93 30.38 8.18
CA TRP A 533 -13.64 31.64 8.85
C TRP A 533 -13.87 32.85 7.93
N VAL A 534 -13.95 34.03 8.54
CA VAL A 534 -14.00 35.32 7.82
C VAL A 534 -12.60 35.64 7.30
N ASP A 535 -12.46 35.80 5.97
CA ASP A 535 -11.17 36.09 5.32
C ASP A 535 -10.83 37.59 5.35
N GLY A 536 -11.85 38.45 5.16
CA GLY A 536 -11.70 39.91 5.21
C GLY A 536 -13.02 40.65 5.04
N ILE A 537 -13.13 41.82 5.68
CA ILE A 537 -14.27 42.74 5.59
C ILE A 537 -13.96 43.79 4.52
N SER A 538 -14.96 44.21 3.74
CA SER A 538 -14.76 45.20 2.68
C SER A 538 -14.30 46.55 3.26
N ALA A 539 -13.42 47.24 2.53
CA ALA A 539 -12.90 48.54 2.96
C ALA A 539 -14.01 49.58 3.18
N SER A 540 -15.09 49.50 2.39
CA SER A 540 -16.29 50.32 2.54
C SER A 540 -16.95 50.12 3.91
N LYS A 541 -17.15 48.86 4.33
CA LYS A 541 -17.76 48.54 5.62
C LYS A 541 -16.85 48.81 6.81
N LEU A 542 -15.54 48.62 6.66
CA LEU A 542 -14.58 49.06 7.68
C LEU A 542 -14.65 50.57 7.89
N SER A 543 -14.64 51.36 6.82
CA SER A 543 -14.75 52.83 6.92
C SER A 543 -16.09 53.33 7.47
N ASP A 544 -17.18 52.57 7.32
CA ASP A 544 -18.53 52.94 7.80
C ASP A 544 -18.76 52.55 9.27
N LEU A 545 -18.15 51.46 9.73
CA LEU A 545 -18.50 50.82 11.01
C LEU A 545 -17.37 50.74 12.03
N GLU A 546 -16.12 51.04 11.65
CA GLU A 546 -15.06 51.25 12.65
C GLU A 546 -15.37 52.51 13.46
N TRP A 547 -15.24 52.41 14.78
CA TRP A 547 -15.51 53.53 15.66
C TRP A 547 -14.38 54.57 15.57
N GLU A 548 -14.73 55.83 15.79
CA GLU A 548 -13.77 56.93 15.76
C GLU A 548 -12.61 56.69 16.75
N GLY A 549 -11.38 56.67 16.24
CA GLY A 549 -10.17 56.39 17.03
C GLY A 549 -9.74 54.92 17.06
N GLU A 550 -10.49 53.99 16.46
CA GLU A 550 -10.19 52.54 16.38
C GLU A 550 -9.81 52.10 14.95
N ALA A 551 -9.30 53.01 14.12
CA ALA A 551 -9.00 52.72 12.71
C ALA A 551 -7.96 51.59 12.58
N GLY A 552 -8.37 50.48 11.93
CA GLY A 552 -7.54 49.28 11.77
C GLY A 552 -7.59 48.28 12.92
N ASP A 553 -8.34 48.57 14.00
CA ASP A 553 -8.59 47.63 15.10
C ASP A 553 -9.78 46.70 14.83
N GLY A 554 -10.49 46.87 13.70
CA GLY A 554 -11.60 46.03 13.27
C GLY A 554 -12.95 46.41 13.88
N LEU A 555 -14.01 45.70 13.46
CA LEU A 555 -15.38 46.03 13.87
C LEU A 555 -15.69 45.54 15.29
N ARG A 556 -16.67 46.18 15.94
CA ARG A 556 -17.25 45.68 17.20
C ARG A 556 -18.30 44.63 16.92
N VAL A 557 -17.85 43.38 16.74
CA VAL A 557 -18.69 42.24 16.36
C VAL A 557 -19.38 41.64 17.60
N ALA A 558 -20.70 41.48 17.54
CA ALA A 558 -21.49 40.80 18.57
C ALA A 558 -21.68 39.32 18.28
N LYS A 559 -21.87 38.96 17.01
CA LYS A 559 -22.18 37.58 16.61
C LYS A 559 -21.82 37.30 15.16
N VAL A 560 -21.36 36.08 14.88
CA VAL A 560 -21.18 35.55 13.52
C VAL A 560 -21.91 34.22 13.40
N GLN A 561 -22.77 34.10 12.39
CA GLN A 561 -23.57 32.91 12.12
C GLN A 561 -23.29 32.39 10.72
N TYR A 562 -22.89 31.13 10.63
CA TYR A 562 -22.66 30.43 9.38
C TYR A 562 -23.86 29.59 9.00
N TYR A 563 -24.30 29.71 7.76
CA TYR A 563 -25.40 28.95 7.17
C TYR A 563 -24.89 28.17 5.96
N ALA A 564 -25.40 26.96 5.77
CA ALA A 564 -25.08 26.16 4.60
C ALA A 564 -26.32 25.55 3.97
N GLN A 565 -26.30 25.42 2.64
CA GLN A 565 -27.31 24.75 1.84
C GLN A 565 -26.61 23.87 0.82
N ARG A 566 -27.09 22.65 0.62
CA ARG A 566 -26.59 21.78 -0.45
C ARG A 566 -27.13 22.28 -1.79
N ASP A 567 -26.28 22.38 -2.81
CA ASP A 567 -26.66 22.81 -4.16
C ASP A 567 -27.43 21.73 -4.90
N THR A 568 -28.68 21.52 -4.49
CA THR A 568 -29.61 20.52 -5.00
C THR A 568 -31.03 21.06 -4.93
N PRO A 569 -31.90 20.78 -5.93
CA PRO A 569 -33.28 21.26 -5.93
C PRO A 569 -34.04 20.86 -4.65
N GLY A 570 -34.65 21.83 -3.97
CA GLY A 570 -35.46 21.58 -2.76
C GLY A 570 -34.68 21.50 -1.44
N SER A 571 -33.34 21.61 -1.45
CA SER A 571 -32.54 21.64 -0.22
C SER A 571 -32.79 22.90 0.61
N LYS A 572 -32.79 22.75 1.94
CA LYS A 572 -33.01 23.85 2.90
C LYS A 572 -31.68 24.44 3.38
N ILE A 573 -31.71 25.72 3.75
CA ILE A 573 -30.59 26.39 4.43
C ILE A 573 -30.60 25.99 5.92
N HIS A 574 -29.45 25.61 6.45
CA HIS A 574 -29.26 25.22 7.85
C HIS A 574 -28.23 26.12 8.53
N LEU A 575 -28.48 26.53 9.77
CA LEU A 575 -27.48 27.16 10.64
C LEU A 575 -26.47 26.09 11.07
N ILE A 576 -25.19 26.26 10.71
CA ILE A 576 -24.13 25.27 10.95
C ILE A 576 -23.16 25.65 12.06
N ALA A 577 -23.05 26.95 12.37
CA ALA A 577 -22.30 27.46 13.51
C ALA A 577 -22.80 28.85 13.92
N SER A 578 -22.70 29.18 15.21
CA SER A 578 -22.99 30.50 15.77
C SER A 578 -21.91 30.83 16.80
N LEU A 579 -21.23 31.96 16.62
CA LEU A 579 -20.13 32.42 17.45
C LEU A 579 -20.53 33.77 18.06
N ASP A 580 -20.61 33.83 19.39
CA ASP A 580 -20.78 35.10 20.12
C ASP A 580 -19.42 35.78 20.32
N HIS A 581 -19.39 37.11 20.28
CA HIS A 581 -18.19 37.91 20.53
C HIS A 581 -18.53 39.16 21.35
N ASP A 582 -17.52 39.70 22.06
CA ASP A 582 -17.71 40.86 22.93
C ASP A 582 -17.70 42.16 22.12
N ALA A 583 -18.88 42.65 21.75
CA ALA A 583 -19.06 43.90 21.02
C ALA A 583 -18.76 45.17 21.85
N GLN A 584 -18.28 45.04 23.10
CA GLN A 584 -17.76 46.17 23.86
C GLN A 584 -16.34 46.57 23.43
N ARG A 585 -15.69 45.78 22.56
CA ARG A 585 -14.32 46.03 22.06
C ARG A 585 -14.23 45.72 20.57
N ALA A 586 -13.28 46.34 19.89
CA ALA A 586 -12.95 46.03 18.50
C ALA A 586 -12.43 44.58 18.36
N SER A 587 -12.80 43.90 17.28
CA SER A 587 -12.51 42.47 17.09
C SER A 587 -11.04 42.15 16.82
N GLY A 588 -10.23 43.14 16.47
CA GLY A 588 -8.84 42.97 16.06
C GLY A 588 -8.71 42.02 14.87
N LEU A 589 -7.70 41.13 14.96
CA LEU A 589 -7.40 40.11 13.95
C LEU A 589 -8.23 38.82 14.11
N THR A 590 -9.34 38.86 14.86
CA THR A 590 -10.18 37.68 15.09
C THR A 590 -10.84 37.24 13.79
N ARG A 591 -10.61 35.98 13.39
CA ARG A 591 -11.13 35.41 12.13
C ARG A 591 -12.50 34.74 12.24
N PHE A 592 -13.05 34.64 13.46
CA PHE A 592 -14.34 33.99 13.73
C PHE A 592 -14.42 32.55 13.17
N ALA A 593 -13.39 31.74 13.43
CA ALA A 593 -13.31 30.40 12.87
C ALA A 593 -14.29 29.42 13.54
N ALA A 594 -14.98 28.63 12.73
CA ALA A 594 -15.86 27.54 13.16
C ALA A 594 -15.51 26.23 12.45
N GLN A 595 -15.67 25.10 13.15
CA GLN A 595 -15.58 23.77 12.55
C GLN A 595 -16.96 23.15 12.39
N HIS A 596 -17.26 22.63 11.20
CA HIS A 596 -18.52 21.94 10.93
C HIS A 596 -18.27 20.59 10.25
N ARG A 597 -19.04 19.57 10.65
CA ARG A 597 -19.07 18.27 9.97
C ARG A 597 -20.31 18.24 9.10
N PHE A 598 -20.12 18.28 7.79
CA PHE A 598 -21.23 18.25 6.86
C PHE A 598 -21.88 16.87 6.82
N PRO A 599 -23.20 16.80 6.57
CA PRO A 599 -23.95 15.56 6.63
C PRO A 599 -23.95 14.78 5.31
N ALA A 600 -23.42 15.31 4.20
CA ALA A 600 -23.39 14.61 2.91
C ALA A 600 -22.33 15.17 1.95
N ASN A 601 -21.96 14.35 0.97
CA ASN A 601 -21.15 14.76 -0.19
C ASN A 601 -21.92 15.71 -1.11
N GLY A 602 -21.18 16.39 -1.98
CA GLY A 602 -21.69 17.30 -3.00
C GLY A 602 -21.30 18.75 -2.75
N THR A 603 -21.79 19.62 -3.61
CA THR A 603 -21.56 21.06 -3.52
C THR A 603 -22.46 21.67 -2.43
N TRP A 604 -21.85 22.45 -1.54
CA TRP A 604 -22.51 23.22 -0.49
C TRP A 604 -22.25 24.70 -0.72
N ILE A 605 -23.31 25.49 -0.70
CA ILE A 605 -23.26 26.94 -0.73
C ILE A 605 -23.35 27.42 0.73
N ILE A 606 -22.31 28.13 1.16
CA ILE A 606 -22.17 28.64 2.52
C ILE A 606 -22.26 30.17 2.49
N HIS A 607 -23.05 30.73 3.40
CA HIS A 607 -23.11 32.17 3.62
C HIS A 607 -22.99 32.45 5.11
N SER A 608 -22.54 33.65 5.46
CA SER A 608 -22.41 34.08 6.84
C SER A 608 -23.13 35.40 7.06
N ARG A 609 -23.74 35.52 8.25
CA ARG A 609 -24.31 36.75 8.78
C ARG A 609 -23.45 37.21 9.94
N MET A 610 -23.03 38.47 9.93
CA MET A 610 -22.27 39.09 11.02
C MET A 610 -23.10 40.25 11.59
N LEU A 611 -23.26 40.27 12.91
CA LEU A 611 -23.89 41.38 13.64
C LEU A 611 -22.79 42.22 14.29
N CYS A 612 -22.78 43.51 13.98
CA CYS A 612 -21.81 44.49 14.47
C CYS A 612 -22.53 45.64 15.16
N HIS A 613 -21.84 46.35 16.05
CA HIS A 613 -22.35 47.57 16.67
C HIS A 613 -21.81 48.81 15.96
N ARG A 614 -22.72 49.64 15.46
CA ARG A 614 -22.37 50.99 14.99
C ARG A 614 -22.19 51.92 16.18
N GLN A 615 -21.24 52.85 16.04
CA GLN A 615 -21.01 53.88 17.06
C GLN A 615 -22.29 54.68 17.31
N PRO A 616 -22.74 54.82 18.58
CA PRO A 616 -23.88 55.66 18.90
C PRO A 616 -23.62 57.12 18.54
N ALA A 617 -24.66 57.83 18.09
CA ALA A 617 -24.58 59.26 17.77
C ALA A 617 -24.32 60.15 19.01
N GLU A 618 -24.66 59.67 20.21
CA GLU A 618 -24.45 60.35 21.49
C GLU A 618 -23.94 59.37 22.55
N GLU A 619 -23.06 59.86 23.43
CA GLU A 619 -22.45 59.06 24.50
C GLU A 619 -23.51 58.60 25.53
N GLY A 620 -23.61 57.29 25.77
CA GLY A 620 -24.58 56.68 26.69
C GLY A 620 -25.83 56.05 26.04
N LEU A 621 -25.99 56.18 24.73
CA LEU A 621 -27.01 55.45 23.97
C LEU A 621 -26.57 54.02 23.64
N VAL A 622 -27.54 53.12 23.48
CA VAL A 622 -27.27 51.73 23.06
C VAL A 622 -26.81 51.73 21.60
N PRO A 623 -25.69 51.07 21.27
CA PRO A 623 -25.23 50.94 19.89
C PRO A 623 -26.28 50.30 18.98
N GLU A 624 -26.42 50.80 17.76
CA GLU A 624 -27.27 50.20 16.74
C GLU A 624 -26.63 48.90 16.24
N GLU A 625 -27.39 47.80 16.20
CA GLU A 625 -26.95 46.55 15.58
C GLU A 625 -27.09 46.64 14.06
N VAL A 626 -25.97 46.49 13.36
CA VAL A 626 -25.89 46.46 11.90
C VAL A 626 -25.56 45.04 11.45
N GLU A 627 -26.35 44.55 10.50
CA GLU A 627 -26.12 43.27 9.86
C GLU A 627 -25.26 43.41 8.62
N LEU A 628 -24.24 42.55 8.53
CA LEU A 628 -23.40 42.36 7.36
C LEU A 628 -23.61 40.95 6.80
N LEU A 629 -23.57 40.83 5.48
CA LEU A 629 -23.71 39.56 4.76
C LEU A 629 -22.46 39.22 3.96
N SER A 630 -22.04 37.95 4.05
CA SER A 630 -20.90 37.48 3.28
C SER A 630 -21.23 37.24 1.81
N ALA A 631 -20.19 37.19 0.98
CA ALA A 631 -20.27 36.51 -0.30
C ALA A 631 -20.59 35.01 -0.10
N SER A 632 -21.22 34.41 -1.12
CA SER A 632 -21.45 32.96 -1.18
C SER A 632 -20.12 32.23 -1.35
N LEU A 633 -19.89 31.23 -0.52
CA LEU A 633 -18.75 30.32 -0.63
C LEU A 633 -19.24 28.96 -1.10
N GLU A 634 -18.80 28.54 -2.29
CA GLU A 634 -19.07 27.21 -2.82
C GLU A 634 -17.99 26.22 -2.35
N VAL A 635 -18.42 25.15 -1.67
CA VAL A 635 -17.55 24.09 -1.14
C VAL A 635 -18.02 22.74 -1.66
N THR A 636 -17.18 22.07 -2.45
CA THR A 636 -17.45 20.70 -2.91
C THR A 636 -16.80 19.70 -1.98
N LEU A 637 -17.62 18.95 -1.25
CA LEU A 637 -17.18 17.89 -0.35
C LEU A 637 -17.34 16.54 -1.02
N GLU A 638 -16.27 15.75 -1.04
CA GLU A 638 -16.24 14.46 -1.73
C GLU A 638 -16.05 13.29 -0.74
N ASP A 639 -15.63 13.57 0.49
CA ASP A 639 -15.23 12.56 1.47
C ASP A 639 -16.00 12.57 2.80
N VAL A 640 -17.30 12.88 2.76
CA VAL A 640 -18.22 12.72 3.90
C VAL A 640 -18.77 11.29 3.93
N VAL A 641 -18.66 10.63 5.09
CA VAL A 641 -19.41 9.38 5.37
C VAL A 641 -20.40 9.59 6.48
N THR A 642 -21.66 9.30 6.19
CA THR A 642 -22.76 9.46 7.15
C THR A 642 -22.93 8.21 8.01
N ALA A 643 -23.53 8.36 9.19
CA ALA A 643 -23.84 7.21 10.04
C ALA A 643 -24.79 6.21 9.33
N GLU A 644 -25.70 6.74 8.52
CA GLU A 644 -26.62 5.97 7.68
C GLU A 644 -25.88 5.17 6.60
N GLN A 645 -24.90 5.78 5.92
CA GLN A 645 -24.08 5.07 4.93
C GLN A 645 -23.26 3.93 5.54
N LEU A 646 -22.84 4.04 6.80
CA LEU A 646 -22.19 2.92 7.51
C LEU A 646 -23.16 1.76 7.79
N LEU A 647 -24.45 2.03 7.96
CA LEU A 647 -25.48 1.00 8.15
C LEU A 647 -25.74 0.17 6.89
N TYR A 648 -25.37 0.67 5.71
CA TYR A 648 -25.50 -0.09 4.46
C TYR A 648 -24.74 -1.42 4.49
N SER A 649 -23.70 -1.52 5.31
CA SER A 649 -22.99 -2.78 5.56
C SER A 649 -23.88 -3.90 6.13
N VAL A 650 -24.93 -3.58 6.89
CA VAL A 650 -25.85 -4.57 7.50
C VAL A 650 -27.26 -4.52 6.94
N GLN A 651 -27.62 -3.46 6.24
CA GLN A 651 -28.99 -3.20 5.83
C GLN A 651 -29.61 -4.31 4.96
N ALA A 652 -28.78 -5.00 4.17
CA ALA A 652 -29.23 -6.16 3.38
C ALA A 652 -29.74 -7.33 4.24
N GLN A 653 -29.49 -7.35 5.56
CA GLN A 653 -30.04 -8.33 6.51
C GLN A 653 -31.48 -7.98 6.92
N GLU A 654 -31.87 -6.71 6.81
CA GLU A 654 -33.21 -6.21 7.11
C GLU A 654 -34.16 -6.27 5.90
N ASN A 655 -33.61 -6.49 4.69
CA ASN A 655 -34.37 -6.51 3.44
C ASN A 655 -35.39 -7.67 3.39
N LEU A 656 -36.68 -7.34 3.49
CA LEU A 656 -37.80 -8.27 3.42
C LEU A 656 -37.96 -8.95 2.06
N VAL A 657 -37.32 -8.46 1.00
CA VAL A 657 -37.35 -9.08 -0.33
C VAL A 657 -36.53 -10.37 -0.37
N ARG A 658 -35.47 -10.47 0.45
CA ARG A 658 -34.54 -11.62 0.42
C ARG A 658 -35.24 -12.92 0.81
N GLY A 659 -34.96 -13.98 0.06
CA GLY A 659 -35.48 -15.32 0.32
C GLY A 659 -36.98 -15.50 0.04
N THR A 660 -37.66 -14.51 -0.53
CA THR A 660 -39.11 -14.57 -0.78
C THR A 660 -39.52 -15.35 -2.02
N GLY A 661 -38.59 -15.67 -2.92
CA GLY A 661 -38.91 -16.19 -4.25
C GLY A 661 -39.60 -15.16 -5.15
N VAL A 662 -39.33 -13.87 -4.95
CA VAL A 662 -39.84 -12.76 -5.76
C VAL A 662 -39.65 -13.02 -7.26
N LYS A 663 -40.69 -12.74 -8.06
CA LYS A 663 -40.62 -12.74 -9.52
C LYS A 663 -40.38 -11.31 -10.00
N ALA A 664 -39.19 -11.05 -10.54
CA ALA A 664 -38.86 -9.80 -11.21
C ALA A 664 -39.17 -9.90 -12.72
N THR A 665 -39.73 -8.84 -13.29
CA THR A 665 -39.93 -8.68 -14.74
C THR A 665 -39.62 -7.23 -15.11
N ALA A 666 -39.08 -7.01 -16.30
CA ALA A 666 -38.83 -5.67 -16.82
C ALA A 666 -39.34 -5.52 -18.26
N THR A 667 -39.59 -4.29 -18.68
CA THR A 667 -39.94 -3.96 -20.09
C THR A 667 -38.84 -4.36 -21.06
N SER A 668 -37.59 -4.18 -20.64
CA SER A 668 -36.40 -4.63 -21.36
C SER A 668 -35.27 -4.93 -20.37
N GLN A 669 -34.25 -5.63 -20.84
CA GLN A 669 -33.04 -5.91 -20.08
C GLN A 669 -31.84 -6.14 -21.00
N ILE A 670 -30.64 -5.94 -20.47
CA ILE A 670 -29.38 -6.24 -21.13
C ILE A 670 -28.89 -7.63 -20.69
N GLU A 671 -28.25 -8.37 -21.61
CA GLU A 671 -27.63 -9.65 -21.30
C GLU A 671 -26.56 -9.49 -20.20
N GLY A 672 -26.65 -10.30 -19.14
CA GLY A 672 -25.77 -10.17 -17.98
C GLY A 672 -26.19 -9.10 -16.97
N GLU A 673 -27.29 -8.37 -17.19
CA GLU A 673 -27.84 -7.34 -16.29
C GLU A 673 -29.37 -7.47 -16.19
N GLU A 674 -29.84 -8.70 -15.97
CA GLU A 674 -31.25 -9.07 -15.94
C GLU A 674 -31.99 -8.52 -14.72
N CYS A 675 -33.31 -8.34 -14.84
CA CYS A 675 -34.15 -7.79 -13.78
C CYS A 675 -34.07 -8.50 -12.42
N ALA A 676 -33.75 -9.80 -12.40
CA ALA A 676 -33.58 -10.58 -11.18
C ALA A 676 -32.39 -10.12 -10.32
N LYS A 677 -31.39 -9.44 -10.92
CA LYS A 677 -30.21 -8.93 -10.22
C LYS A 677 -30.51 -7.73 -9.33
N ALA A 678 -31.58 -6.98 -9.60
CA ALA A 678 -32.03 -5.89 -8.74
C ALA A 678 -32.58 -6.33 -7.37
N VAL A 679 -32.63 -7.64 -7.10
CA VAL A 679 -33.19 -8.22 -5.86
C VAL A 679 -32.38 -9.43 -5.38
N ASP A 680 -31.14 -9.59 -5.83
CA ASP A 680 -30.29 -10.74 -5.50
C ASP A 680 -29.49 -10.58 -4.20
N GLY A 681 -29.54 -9.39 -3.60
CA GLY A 681 -28.85 -9.01 -2.37
C GLY A 681 -27.39 -8.59 -2.60
N LEU A 682 -26.99 -8.24 -3.82
CA LEU A 682 -25.63 -7.84 -4.18
C LEU A 682 -25.61 -6.49 -4.91
N TYR A 683 -24.92 -5.51 -4.34
CA TYR A 683 -24.69 -4.22 -5.02
C TYR A 683 -23.74 -4.31 -6.23
N THR A 684 -23.09 -5.47 -6.45
CA THR A 684 -22.15 -5.65 -7.56
C THR A 684 -22.83 -6.01 -8.87
N THR A 685 -24.03 -6.60 -8.79
CA THR A 685 -24.91 -6.92 -9.91
C THR A 685 -25.97 -5.82 -10.03
N ARG A 686 -26.68 -5.81 -11.16
CA ARG A 686 -27.69 -4.79 -11.44
C ARG A 686 -28.68 -5.27 -12.48
N TRP A 687 -29.84 -4.64 -12.49
CA TRP A 687 -30.68 -4.59 -13.67
C TRP A 687 -30.40 -3.31 -14.44
N HIS A 688 -30.28 -3.43 -15.76
CA HIS A 688 -30.39 -2.29 -16.67
C HIS A 688 -31.37 -2.59 -17.80
N CYS A 689 -32.15 -1.59 -18.17
CA CYS A 689 -32.97 -1.60 -19.37
C CYS A 689 -32.10 -1.48 -20.64
N ALA A 690 -32.64 -1.93 -21.78
CA ALA A 690 -32.03 -1.66 -23.07
C ALA A 690 -32.09 -0.15 -23.38
N ILE A 691 -31.09 0.36 -24.11
CA ILE A 691 -31.03 1.79 -24.51
C ILE A 691 -32.23 2.18 -25.39
N THR A 692 -32.81 1.23 -26.12
CA THR A 692 -34.00 1.43 -26.96
C THR A 692 -35.31 1.52 -26.19
N ASP A 693 -35.30 1.25 -24.89
CA ASP A 693 -36.47 1.33 -24.03
C ASP A 693 -36.67 2.76 -23.52
N LEU A 694 -37.63 3.46 -24.12
CA LEU A 694 -37.97 4.84 -23.75
C LEU A 694 -38.93 4.93 -22.56
N ASP A 695 -39.42 3.79 -22.05
CA ASP A 695 -40.33 3.72 -20.90
C ASP A 695 -39.96 2.60 -19.92
N PRO A 696 -38.74 2.62 -19.33
CA PRO A 696 -38.22 1.51 -18.54
C PRO A 696 -39.03 1.24 -17.29
N LYS A 697 -39.47 -0.02 -17.12
CA LYS A 697 -40.21 -0.47 -15.94
C LYS A 697 -39.58 -1.73 -15.36
N LEU A 698 -39.48 -1.77 -14.03
CA LEU A 698 -39.17 -2.95 -13.24
C LEU A 698 -40.37 -3.28 -12.35
N THR A 699 -40.90 -4.49 -12.48
CA THR A 699 -42.03 -4.98 -11.69
C THR A 699 -41.59 -6.19 -10.86
N LEU A 700 -41.83 -6.11 -9.56
CA LEU A 700 -41.57 -7.15 -8.57
C LEU A 700 -42.89 -7.70 -8.04
N VAL A 701 -43.09 -9.02 -8.17
CA VAL A 701 -44.28 -9.72 -7.68
C VAL A 701 -43.87 -10.72 -6.61
N PHE A 702 -44.38 -10.54 -5.40
CA PHE A 702 -44.00 -11.34 -4.24
C PHE A 702 -44.96 -12.51 -4.05
N PRO A 703 -44.51 -13.76 -3.79
CA PRO A 703 -45.37 -14.92 -3.53
C PRO A 703 -46.28 -14.81 -2.31
N ARG A 704 -45.94 -13.95 -1.34
CA ARG A 704 -46.80 -13.48 -0.26
C ARG A 704 -46.62 -11.97 -0.11
N ALA A 705 -47.66 -11.25 0.30
CA ALA A 705 -47.55 -9.81 0.50
C ALA A 705 -46.58 -9.49 1.65
N LEU A 706 -45.63 -8.60 1.40
CA LEU A 706 -44.67 -8.12 2.39
C LEU A 706 -45.29 -6.97 3.20
N ARG A 707 -44.92 -6.86 4.47
CA ARG A 707 -45.33 -5.75 5.35
C ARG A 707 -44.16 -4.78 5.53
N GLY A 708 -44.06 -3.78 4.67
CA GLY A 708 -42.97 -2.82 4.66
C GLY A 708 -43.43 -1.39 4.93
N ARG A 709 -42.61 -0.60 5.64
CA ARG A 709 -42.79 0.84 5.85
C ARG A 709 -41.89 1.65 4.92
N ARG A 710 -40.71 1.14 4.58
CA ARG A 710 -39.71 1.85 3.77
C ARG A 710 -39.36 1.03 2.54
N ILE A 711 -39.13 1.73 1.42
CA ILE A 711 -38.55 1.16 0.21
C ILE A 711 -37.24 1.88 -0.05
N LEU A 712 -36.16 1.14 -0.29
CA LEU A 712 -34.86 1.72 -0.64
C LEU A 712 -34.50 1.34 -2.06
N LEU A 713 -34.05 2.34 -2.82
CA LEU A 713 -33.58 2.16 -4.20
C LEU A 713 -32.10 2.49 -4.28
N SER A 714 -31.30 1.54 -4.77
CA SER A 714 -29.87 1.73 -5.04
C SER A 714 -29.65 1.93 -6.53
N HIS A 715 -28.87 2.94 -6.91
CA HIS A 715 -28.46 3.18 -8.30
C HIS A 715 -27.78 1.96 -8.92
N GLY A 716 -27.90 1.75 -10.24
CA GLY A 716 -27.31 0.60 -10.95
C GLY A 716 -25.79 0.43 -10.76
N TRP A 717 -25.08 1.54 -10.55
CA TRP A 717 -23.64 1.56 -10.31
C TRP A 717 -23.29 2.30 -9.01
N PRO A 718 -23.47 1.68 -7.83
CA PRO A 718 -23.28 2.36 -6.57
C PRO A 718 -21.78 2.37 -6.18
N ARG A 719 -20.95 3.03 -7.01
CA ARG A 719 -19.49 3.18 -6.87
C ARG A 719 -19.04 4.59 -7.29
N PRO A 720 -17.96 5.14 -6.70
CA PRO A 720 -17.47 6.48 -7.06
C PRO A 720 -17.09 6.64 -8.54
N ARG A 721 -16.54 5.60 -9.18
CA ARG A 721 -16.16 5.60 -10.61
C ARG A 721 -17.32 5.98 -11.55
N TYR A 722 -18.55 5.68 -11.15
CA TYR A 722 -19.76 5.89 -11.96
C TYR A 722 -20.60 7.07 -11.48
N SER A 723 -20.05 7.92 -10.60
CA SER A 723 -20.73 9.12 -10.08
C SER A 723 -21.18 10.10 -11.16
N GLN A 724 -20.57 10.06 -12.35
CA GLN A 724 -20.92 10.89 -13.51
C GLN A 724 -21.66 10.11 -14.61
N SER A 725 -22.00 8.84 -14.38
CA SER A 725 -22.78 8.05 -15.33
C SER A 725 -24.26 8.38 -15.28
N GLN A 726 -24.96 8.24 -16.42
CA GLN A 726 -26.41 8.35 -16.48
C GLN A 726 -27.06 7.33 -15.53
N ARG A 727 -28.09 7.78 -14.82
CA ARG A 727 -28.82 7.01 -13.81
C ARG A 727 -30.25 7.52 -13.67
N PRO A 728 -31.20 6.74 -13.15
CA PRO A 728 -32.55 7.23 -12.89
C PRO A 728 -32.55 8.51 -12.04
N LEU A 729 -33.27 9.54 -12.48
CA LEU A 729 -33.52 10.80 -11.75
C LEU A 729 -34.92 10.81 -11.16
N ARG A 730 -35.98 10.68 -11.98
CA ARG A 730 -37.36 10.57 -11.49
C ARG A 730 -37.91 9.17 -11.72
N VAL A 731 -38.56 8.65 -10.69
CA VAL A 731 -39.15 7.31 -10.68
C VAL A 731 -40.59 7.38 -10.17
N GLU A 732 -41.54 6.91 -10.97
CA GLU A 732 -42.91 6.66 -10.51
C GLU A 732 -42.96 5.32 -9.78
N VAL A 733 -43.55 5.32 -8.58
CA VAL A 733 -43.61 4.15 -7.69
C VAL A 733 -45.05 3.69 -7.57
N PHE A 734 -45.32 2.47 -8.03
CA PHE A 734 -46.64 1.86 -7.99
C PHE A 734 -46.68 0.72 -6.96
N ILE A 735 -47.67 0.74 -6.08
CA ILE A 735 -47.89 -0.31 -5.06
C ILE A 735 -49.23 -0.99 -5.36
N ASN A 736 -49.18 -2.30 -5.59
CA ASN A 736 -50.35 -3.12 -5.95
C ASN A 736 -51.15 -2.54 -7.13
N GLY A 737 -50.43 -2.06 -8.16
CA GLY A 737 -51.01 -1.52 -9.40
C GLY A 737 -51.56 -0.09 -9.31
N LYS A 738 -51.41 0.61 -8.18
CA LYS A 738 -51.79 2.03 -8.03
C LYS A 738 -50.56 2.90 -7.87
N LEU A 739 -50.51 4.02 -8.60
CA LEU A 739 -49.47 5.03 -8.42
C LEU A 739 -49.52 5.53 -6.97
N ASP A 740 -48.43 5.35 -6.25
CA ASP A 740 -48.30 5.86 -4.88
C ASP A 740 -47.80 7.30 -4.89
N ARG A 741 -46.68 7.53 -5.59
CA ARG A 741 -46.03 8.83 -5.75
C ARG A 741 -44.97 8.78 -6.84
N THR A 742 -44.49 9.95 -7.25
CA THR A 742 -43.26 10.13 -8.02
C THR A 742 -42.17 10.62 -7.07
N ILE A 743 -40.98 10.01 -7.15
CA ILE A 743 -39.82 10.37 -6.34
C ILE A 743 -38.69 10.87 -7.23
N GLU A 744 -37.86 11.75 -6.68
CA GLU A 744 -36.55 12.06 -7.22
C GLU A 744 -35.51 11.20 -6.50
N MET A 745 -34.61 10.58 -7.24
CA MET A 745 -33.53 9.75 -6.71
C MET A 745 -32.47 10.63 -6.06
N ASP A 746 -31.79 10.11 -5.03
CA ASP A 746 -30.66 10.82 -4.44
C ASP A 746 -29.59 11.06 -5.52
N PRO A 747 -29.11 12.30 -5.70
CA PRO A 747 -28.11 12.60 -6.73
C PRO A 747 -26.76 11.94 -6.45
N ASP A 748 -26.43 11.56 -5.21
CA ASP A 748 -25.20 10.84 -4.89
C ASP A 748 -25.31 9.35 -5.25
N ALA A 749 -24.46 8.89 -6.17
CA ALA A 749 -24.40 7.49 -6.57
C ALA A 749 -24.01 6.54 -5.41
N MET A 750 -23.41 7.07 -4.34
CA MET A 750 -23.05 6.32 -3.13
C MET A 750 -24.11 6.38 -2.03
N SER A 751 -25.29 6.89 -2.34
CA SER A 751 -26.43 6.98 -1.42
C SER A 751 -27.65 6.25 -1.97
N LYS A 752 -28.49 5.74 -1.07
CA LYS A 752 -29.77 5.11 -1.42
C LYS A 752 -30.88 6.14 -1.37
N THR A 753 -31.85 6.01 -2.27
CA THR A 753 -33.09 6.79 -2.16
C THR A 753 -34.06 6.07 -1.23
N GLU A 754 -34.37 6.68 -0.09
CA GLU A 754 -35.39 6.16 0.85
C GLU A 754 -36.79 6.72 0.52
N ILE A 755 -37.77 5.82 0.52
CA ILE A 755 -39.19 6.13 0.37
C ILE A 755 -39.92 5.71 1.64
N ASP A 756 -40.22 6.66 2.54
CA ASP A 756 -41.08 6.39 3.70
C ASP A 756 -42.57 6.39 3.29
N LEU A 757 -43.23 5.25 3.50
CA LEU A 757 -44.64 5.04 3.25
C LEU A 757 -45.53 5.59 4.36
N GLY A 758 -44.95 6.15 5.43
CA GLY A 758 -45.60 6.75 6.60
C GLY A 758 -46.18 5.74 7.59
N ARG A 759 -46.49 4.53 7.12
CA ARG A 759 -46.96 3.37 7.91
C ARG A 759 -46.59 2.06 7.20
N SER A 760 -46.60 0.96 7.94
CA SER A 760 -46.42 -0.37 7.34
C SER A 760 -47.59 -0.70 6.39
N ARG A 761 -47.26 -1.05 5.13
CA ARG A 761 -48.21 -1.37 4.06
C ARG A 761 -48.01 -2.79 3.56
N SER A 762 -49.10 -3.38 3.08
CA SER A 762 -49.10 -4.68 2.41
C SER A 762 -48.70 -4.51 0.95
N ILE A 763 -47.54 -5.04 0.57
CA ILE A 763 -46.95 -4.93 -0.77
C ILE A 763 -46.91 -6.31 -1.40
N ARG A 764 -47.84 -6.57 -2.33
CA ARG A 764 -47.91 -7.79 -3.15
C ARG A 764 -47.20 -7.61 -4.49
N GLN A 765 -47.26 -6.40 -5.03
CA GLN A 765 -46.58 -5.98 -6.25
C GLN A 765 -45.99 -4.59 -6.04
N LEU A 766 -44.74 -4.41 -6.47
CA LEU A 766 -44.06 -3.12 -6.55
C LEU A 766 -43.63 -2.91 -7.99
N GLU A 767 -43.96 -1.78 -8.59
CA GLU A 767 -43.49 -1.39 -9.92
C GLU A 767 -42.81 -0.03 -9.86
N LEU A 768 -41.64 0.04 -10.50
CA LEU A 768 -40.79 1.22 -10.58
C LEU A 768 -40.66 1.60 -12.05
N ARG A 769 -41.08 2.81 -12.40
CA ARG A 769 -41.03 3.33 -13.78
C ARG A 769 -40.13 4.54 -13.84
N VAL A 770 -39.07 4.47 -14.65
CA VAL A 770 -38.10 5.56 -14.79
C VAL A 770 -38.61 6.56 -15.82
N THR A 771 -38.84 7.81 -15.40
CA THR A 771 -39.39 8.85 -16.28
C THR A 771 -38.36 9.89 -16.69
N GLU A 772 -37.30 10.08 -15.89
CA GLU A 772 -36.20 11.01 -16.17
C GLU A 772 -34.86 10.42 -15.76
N ALA A 773 -33.77 10.91 -16.36
CA ALA A 773 -32.41 10.46 -16.10
C ALA A 773 -31.50 11.64 -15.68
N HIS A 774 -30.58 11.39 -14.75
CA HIS A 774 -29.49 12.32 -14.47
C HIS A 774 -28.54 12.41 -15.67
N TYR A 775 -27.99 13.60 -15.92
CA TYR A 775 -27.01 13.87 -16.97
C TYR A 775 -27.45 13.46 -18.41
N GLY A 776 -28.75 13.60 -18.72
CA GLY A 776 -29.27 13.29 -20.06
C GLY A 776 -30.78 13.10 -20.12
N ARG A 777 -31.21 12.29 -21.10
CA ARG A 777 -32.61 11.87 -21.29
C ARG A 777 -32.71 10.34 -21.23
N VAL A 778 -33.90 9.82 -20.94
CA VAL A 778 -34.18 8.38 -21.06
C VAL A 778 -33.85 7.90 -22.48
N GLY A 779 -33.18 6.75 -22.57
CA GLY A 779 -32.71 6.16 -23.84
C GLY A 779 -31.36 6.69 -24.35
N ALA A 780 -30.65 7.53 -23.61
CA ALA A 780 -29.27 7.92 -23.96
C ALA A 780 -28.21 6.96 -23.39
N SER A 781 -28.54 6.17 -22.37
CA SER A 781 -27.72 5.10 -21.80
C SER A 781 -28.63 4.11 -21.05
N PRO A 782 -28.14 2.90 -20.72
CA PRO A 782 -28.89 1.97 -19.88
C PRO A 782 -29.18 2.56 -18.51
N LEU A 783 -30.40 2.35 -18.00
CA LEU A 783 -30.86 2.83 -16.69
C LEU A 783 -31.41 1.67 -15.87
N GLY A 784 -31.28 1.75 -14.55
CA GLY A 784 -31.82 0.74 -13.66
C GLY A 784 -31.23 0.79 -12.25
N PHE A 785 -31.34 -0.33 -11.55
CA PHE A 785 -31.11 -0.43 -10.11
C PHE A 785 -30.20 -1.60 -9.78
N SER A 786 -29.31 -1.41 -8.81
CA SER A 786 -28.49 -2.50 -8.27
C SER A 786 -29.27 -3.32 -7.25
N GLU A 787 -30.07 -2.66 -6.42
CA GLU A 787 -30.88 -3.32 -5.39
C GLU A 787 -32.17 -2.52 -5.12
N VAL A 788 -33.28 -3.25 -4.95
CA VAL A 788 -34.57 -2.76 -4.47
C VAL A 788 -34.91 -3.46 -3.17
N GLU A 789 -34.98 -2.71 -2.08
CA GLU A 789 -35.17 -3.25 -0.74
C GLU A 789 -36.50 -2.78 -0.16
N ILE A 790 -37.12 -3.65 0.65
CA ILE A 790 -38.32 -3.31 1.43
C ILE A 790 -38.00 -3.58 2.89
N LEU A 791 -38.10 -2.56 3.73
CA LEU A 791 -37.80 -2.62 5.16
C LEU A 791 -39.06 -2.40 6.00
N ARG A 792 -39.00 -2.86 7.26
CA ARG A 792 -40.09 -2.68 8.25
C ARG A 792 -40.27 -1.25 8.71
#